data_AF-A0A953QCU3-F1
#
_entry.id   AF-A0A953QCU3-F1
#
_cell.length_a   1.000
_cell.length_b   1.000
_cell.length_c   1.000
_cell.angle_alpha   90.00
_cell.angle_beta   90.00
_cell.angle_gamma   90.00
#
_symmetry.space_group_name_H-M   'P 1'
#
loop_
_entity.id
_entity.type
_entity.pdbx_description
1 polymer ?
#
loop_
_entity_poly.entity_id
_entity_poly.type
_entity_poly.pdbx_seq_one_letter_code
_entity_poly.pdbx_strand_id
1 'polypeptide(L)'
;MALKNFEASFVSVLPQMRASEEIAADLAASGESASATTRAAMAEIESHLAAGNNDYNQRSYSSALEEFKQARALIYRVLYPGFAVGPFTTKEIALPVSASMENALLGAASKLSDAIRPMSLEYSPVVPSQVQDAIPDGLKAFAGVGFHESASIEEIAQVASAQGVALLQDGKPEAAAAVLEDGLNRAGAQLDASLKAALELNIAAAHLQSGDAPGGGKFAQAALEHFKASQDQVGQAQAVHLSAVSAEKAGNPTAAAQLYQQAADILKRLPGKTPAAPANLPSVPLSSALSNIISRSGVGAVPGKVAVGLAPRVAVRQAVTVSKDTGVLQSISKMNSQEISYRIAGRDNGWGVAPATSDQDRREQAKTWQIGVLTGDTLTSFSVAAGKVPPAADIVARIYQPRITATKISDLAFHLVDTSSTTFYLTHLYAYVLPVKLGDTYHQLGQFAHAEENYLQAAGYTYLNKTLEATSLWVRIARNAVEWGDTVYKSEDLPGAAGQYSKLVTQAGAVPATALYTTASLANPAATARTLIQNLATRPIPELPGEISILVLSAFSKLQQIAQNLDFYGLLLSPIHTFEYLQSVARGFAQEAMQAEEQFINFKSRQEAAEATRRDLEATSAMAHAEADARSQQSISAADDVTAAQRALDLANKRLSDAVAQKAAYAAQSSAEIWAQAASQALVSGQDAMYSEISELADKLARGETISGPGGKLAAAQTLYAGRKTQAYELQKMQDNISELQAAVPIAQAQLASAQARAKAAEIEWQAALQRASLADAALQAFDNDFFTDETWSKMSDVMRDISRSYLNRGIRIAKLMERAYNFENDTNLKVIKQDYGYAVAKACIPGSLASALKPSNWKSLGCYPKTARRKEPSPQVA
;
A
#
# COMPACT_ATOMS: atom_id res chain seq x y z
N MET A 1 14.52 34.17 15.01
CA MET A 1 13.31 33.44 15.46
C MET A 1 12.08 33.70 14.59
N ALA A 2 12.06 34.70 13.68
CA ALA A 2 10.90 35.11 12.89
C ALA A 2 10.42 34.13 11.78
N LEU A 3 11.25 33.18 11.33
CA LEU A 3 10.86 32.19 10.30
C LEU A 3 9.83 31.16 10.79
N LYS A 4 9.76 30.88 12.09
CA LYS A 4 8.92 29.80 12.65
C LYS A 4 7.41 30.01 12.50
N ASN A 5 6.95 31.23 12.23
CA ASN A 5 5.50 31.55 12.24
C ASN A 5 4.89 31.71 10.83
N PHE A 6 5.71 31.79 9.78
CA PHE A 6 5.18 31.83 8.40
C PHE A 6 4.70 30.43 8.00
N GLU A 7 5.46 29.39 8.36
CA GLU A 7 5.19 27.99 8.01
C GLU A 7 3.80 27.51 8.47
N ALA A 8 3.30 27.96 9.63
CA ALA A 8 2.02 27.51 10.21
C ALA A 8 0.81 27.77 9.29
N SER A 9 0.90 28.74 8.40
CA SER A 9 -0.13 29.03 7.41
C SER A 9 -0.07 28.15 6.16
N PHE A 10 1.06 27.45 5.99
CA PHE A 10 1.35 26.54 4.90
C PHE A 10 1.19 25.06 5.33
N VAL A 11 0.49 24.77 6.43
CA VAL A 11 0.13 23.39 6.80
C VAL A 11 -0.75 22.78 5.70
N SER A 12 -0.37 21.60 5.19
CA SER A 12 -1.26 20.82 4.32
C SER A 12 -2.37 20.19 5.16
N VAL A 13 -3.58 20.22 4.62
CA VAL A 13 -4.79 19.73 5.30
C VAL A 13 -5.13 18.32 4.84
N LEU A 14 -4.66 17.91 3.66
CA LEU A 14 -4.90 16.57 3.14
C LEU A 14 -3.81 15.60 3.59
N PRO A 15 -4.16 14.31 3.73
CA PRO A 15 -3.17 13.27 3.91
C PRO A 15 -2.28 13.12 2.67
N GLN A 16 -1.10 12.53 2.91
CA GLN A 16 -0.40 11.83 1.84
C GLN A 16 -1.14 10.53 1.54
N MET A 17 -1.61 10.40 0.30
CA MET A 17 -2.40 9.26 -0.17
C MET A 17 -1.49 8.11 -0.57
N ARG A 18 -1.93 6.86 -0.38
CA ARG A 18 -1.32 5.70 -1.05
C ARG A 18 -1.54 5.71 -2.57
N ALA A 19 -0.82 4.84 -3.26
CA ALA A 19 -0.86 4.71 -4.71
C ALA A 19 -2.27 4.43 -5.24
N SER A 20 -2.62 5.06 -6.35
CA SER A 20 -3.96 4.92 -6.97
C SER A 20 -4.31 3.48 -7.37
N GLU A 21 -3.31 2.66 -7.68
CA GLU A 21 -3.48 1.25 -8.04
C GLU A 21 -3.89 0.39 -6.84
N GLU A 22 -3.33 0.65 -5.66
CA GLU A 22 -3.72 -0.04 -4.41
C GLU A 22 -5.17 0.29 -4.02
N ILE A 23 -5.56 1.56 -4.19
CA ILE A 23 -6.95 2.00 -4.00
C ILE A 23 -7.87 1.24 -4.98
N ALA A 24 -7.48 1.15 -6.25
CA ALA A 24 -8.26 0.45 -7.27
C ALA A 24 -8.36 -1.06 -7.01
N ALA A 25 -7.28 -1.68 -6.52
CA ALA A 25 -7.26 -3.10 -6.16
C ALA A 25 -8.24 -3.43 -5.03
N ASP A 26 -8.24 -2.62 -3.96
CA ASP A 26 -9.19 -2.81 -2.85
C ASP A 26 -10.65 -2.56 -3.26
N LEU A 27 -10.90 -1.63 -4.18
CA LEU A 27 -12.22 -1.40 -4.76
C LEU A 27 -12.70 -2.62 -5.59
N ALA A 28 -11.78 -3.22 -6.37
CA ALA A 28 -12.08 -4.39 -7.20
C ALA A 28 -12.36 -5.66 -6.38
N ALA A 29 -11.73 -5.82 -5.21
CA ALA A 29 -11.92 -6.95 -4.31
C ALA A 29 -13.27 -6.95 -3.55
N SER A 30 -14.15 -5.98 -3.82
CA SER A 30 -15.44 -5.86 -3.13
C SER A 30 -16.34 -7.09 -3.34
N GLY A 31 -16.84 -7.67 -2.24
CA GLY A 31 -17.77 -8.82 -2.28
C GLY A 31 -17.13 -10.20 -2.09
N GLU A 32 -15.81 -10.32 -2.06
CA GLU A 32 -15.11 -11.59 -1.81
C GLU A 32 -15.20 -12.03 -0.33
N SER A 33 -15.17 -11.06 0.59
CA SER A 33 -15.30 -11.30 2.03
C SER A 33 -15.82 -10.06 2.78
N ALA A 34 -16.18 -10.22 4.06
CA ALA A 34 -16.55 -9.09 4.92
C ALA A 34 -15.39 -8.10 5.11
N SER A 35 -14.15 -8.62 5.18
CA SER A 35 -12.93 -7.81 5.24
C SER A 35 -12.71 -7.03 3.94
N ALA A 36 -12.77 -7.70 2.80
CA ALA A 36 -12.61 -7.06 1.49
C ALA A 36 -13.70 -6.00 1.22
N THR A 37 -14.94 -6.26 1.66
CA THR A 37 -16.03 -5.26 1.58
C THR A 37 -15.73 -4.01 2.43
N THR A 38 -15.11 -4.20 3.60
CA THR A 38 -14.74 -3.09 4.48
C THR A 38 -13.56 -2.30 3.92
N ARG A 39 -12.55 -2.99 3.36
CA ARG A 39 -11.43 -2.34 2.65
C ARG A 39 -11.91 -1.53 1.45
N ALA A 40 -12.79 -2.10 0.63
CA ALA A 40 -13.40 -1.40 -0.50
C ALA A 40 -14.13 -0.12 -0.06
N ALA A 41 -14.82 -0.14 1.08
CA ALA A 41 -15.51 1.05 1.60
C ALA A 41 -14.53 2.15 2.06
N MET A 42 -13.36 1.79 2.60
CA MET A 42 -12.29 2.75 2.94
C MET A 42 -11.62 3.29 1.67
N ALA A 43 -11.32 2.41 0.70
CA ALA A 43 -10.78 2.77 -0.59
C ALA A 43 -11.73 3.70 -1.39
N GLU A 44 -13.05 3.54 -1.26
CA GLU A 44 -14.04 4.46 -1.86
C GLU A 44 -13.89 5.88 -1.31
N ILE A 45 -13.70 6.04 0.01
CA ILE A 45 -13.45 7.34 0.65
C ILE A 45 -12.14 7.95 0.13
N GLU A 46 -11.08 7.15 0.08
CA GLU A 46 -9.76 7.57 -0.40
C GLU A 46 -9.80 8.04 -1.86
N SER A 47 -10.54 7.32 -2.72
CA SER A 47 -10.71 7.66 -4.14
C SER A 47 -11.34 9.05 -4.31
N HIS A 48 -12.42 9.34 -3.59
CA HIS A 48 -13.07 10.66 -3.63
C HIS A 48 -12.19 11.78 -3.05
N LEU A 49 -11.40 11.51 -2.02
CA LEU A 49 -10.43 12.47 -1.50
C LEU A 49 -9.36 12.83 -2.53
N ALA A 50 -8.80 11.82 -3.21
CA ALA A 50 -7.80 12.02 -4.26
C ALA A 50 -8.38 12.76 -5.47
N ALA A 51 -9.57 12.36 -5.94
CA ALA A 51 -10.27 13.02 -7.04
C ALA A 51 -10.58 14.50 -6.72
N GLY A 52 -11.13 14.77 -5.53
CA GLY A 52 -11.44 16.14 -5.11
C GLY A 52 -10.20 17.03 -5.00
N ASN A 53 -9.06 16.50 -4.55
CA ASN A 53 -7.82 17.26 -4.52
C ASN A 53 -7.31 17.60 -5.92
N ASN A 54 -7.34 16.63 -6.84
CA ASN A 54 -6.96 16.83 -8.23
C ASN A 54 -7.82 17.91 -8.90
N ASP A 55 -9.14 17.82 -8.73
CA ASP A 55 -10.08 18.81 -9.26
C ASP A 55 -9.85 20.21 -8.68
N TYR A 56 -9.57 20.30 -7.37
CA TYR A 56 -9.27 21.58 -6.72
C TYR A 56 -7.99 22.21 -7.31
N ASN A 57 -6.94 21.42 -7.51
CA ASN A 57 -5.67 21.88 -8.09
C ASN A 57 -5.82 22.33 -9.54
N GLN A 58 -6.71 21.68 -10.28
CA GLN A 58 -7.12 22.06 -11.65
C GLN A 58 -8.11 23.23 -11.70
N ARG A 59 -8.53 23.76 -10.55
CA ARG A 59 -9.53 24.85 -10.41
C ARG A 59 -10.94 24.47 -10.87
N SER A 60 -11.22 23.16 -10.96
CA SER A 60 -12.55 22.60 -11.18
C SER A 60 -13.33 22.55 -9.86
N TYR A 61 -13.54 23.72 -9.24
CA TYR A 61 -14.06 23.82 -7.86
C TYR A 61 -15.46 23.21 -7.68
N SER A 62 -16.31 23.21 -8.71
CA SER A 62 -17.62 22.53 -8.62
C SER A 62 -17.48 21.01 -8.50
N SER A 63 -16.57 20.41 -9.28
CA SER A 63 -16.31 18.96 -9.23
C SER A 63 -15.63 18.58 -7.92
N ALA A 64 -14.62 19.36 -7.50
CA ALA A 64 -13.98 19.19 -6.19
C ALA A 64 -14.98 19.22 -5.03
N LEU A 65 -15.98 20.12 -5.09
CA LEU A 65 -17.02 20.22 -4.08
C LEU A 65 -17.85 18.94 -3.99
N GLU A 66 -18.25 18.37 -5.14
CA GLU A 66 -19.01 17.12 -5.20
C GLU A 66 -18.21 15.95 -4.64
N GLU A 67 -16.93 15.83 -5.01
CA GLU A 67 -16.02 14.79 -4.54
C GLU A 67 -15.81 14.87 -3.01
N PHE A 68 -15.57 16.05 -2.46
CA PHE A 68 -15.43 16.21 -1.00
C PHE A 68 -16.76 15.98 -0.26
N LYS A 69 -17.91 16.36 -0.82
CA LYS A 69 -19.23 16.02 -0.27
C LYS A 69 -19.45 14.50 -0.26
N GLN A 70 -19.04 13.80 -1.32
CA GLN A 70 -19.12 12.34 -1.42
C GLN A 70 -18.26 11.66 -0.35
N ALA A 71 -16.97 12.01 -0.25
CA ALA A 71 -16.08 11.47 0.78
C ALA A 71 -16.65 11.66 2.20
N ARG A 72 -17.15 12.87 2.51
CA ARG A 72 -17.73 13.16 3.83
C ARG A 72 -19.00 12.37 4.12
N ALA A 73 -19.86 12.21 3.12
CA ALA A 73 -21.09 11.43 3.20
C ALA A 73 -20.81 9.93 3.36
N LEU A 74 -19.76 9.41 2.73
CA LEU A 74 -19.31 8.02 2.87
C LEU A 74 -18.80 7.75 4.29
N ILE A 75 -18.03 8.65 4.88
CA ILE A 75 -17.63 8.53 6.30
C ILE A 75 -18.86 8.59 7.21
N TYR A 76 -19.83 9.48 6.93
CA TYR A 76 -21.08 9.52 7.69
C TYR A 76 -21.89 8.20 7.58
N ARG A 77 -21.87 7.56 6.42
CA ARG A 77 -22.50 6.24 6.18
C ARG A 77 -21.89 5.14 7.05
N VAL A 78 -20.64 5.26 7.50
CA VAL A 78 -20.04 4.33 8.47
C VAL A 78 -20.83 4.32 9.79
N LEU A 79 -21.26 5.49 10.26
CA LEU A 79 -22.09 5.61 11.46
C LEU A 79 -23.56 5.28 11.19
N TYR A 80 -24.05 5.58 9.99
CA TYR A 80 -25.43 5.43 9.58
C TYR A 80 -25.54 4.64 8.26
N PRO A 81 -25.49 3.30 8.29
CA PRO A 81 -25.43 2.48 7.06
C PRO A 81 -26.60 2.67 6.08
N GLY A 82 -27.76 3.12 6.56
CA GLY A 82 -28.92 3.45 5.72
C GLY A 82 -28.85 4.80 5.01
N PHE A 83 -27.80 5.59 5.22
CA PHE A 83 -27.67 6.93 4.64
C PHE A 83 -27.39 6.87 3.13
N ALA A 84 -28.23 7.54 2.35
CA ALA A 84 -28.10 7.60 0.89
C ALA A 84 -27.18 8.75 0.46
N VAL A 85 -25.95 8.42 0.05
CA VAL A 85 -24.90 9.39 -0.33
C VAL A 85 -25.28 10.18 -1.59
N GLY A 86 -25.69 9.50 -2.67
CA GLY A 86 -25.96 10.16 -3.96
C GLY A 86 -27.01 11.28 -3.90
N PRO A 87 -28.20 11.07 -3.31
CA PRO A 87 -29.18 12.14 -3.16
C PRO A 87 -28.72 13.29 -2.26
N PHE A 88 -27.77 13.05 -1.34
CA PHE A 88 -27.27 14.07 -0.43
C PHE A 88 -26.33 15.06 -1.12
N THR A 89 -25.46 14.60 -2.03
CA THR A 89 -24.41 15.45 -2.65
C THR A 89 -25.00 16.61 -3.45
N THR A 90 -26.21 16.43 -4.00
CA THR A 90 -26.97 17.46 -4.73
C THR A 90 -27.63 18.51 -3.82
N LYS A 91 -27.64 18.32 -2.50
CA LYS A 91 -28.25 19.24 -1.54
C LYS A 91 -27.21 20.12 -0.87
N GLU A 92 -27.58 21.37 -0.61
CA GLU A 92 -26.80 22.29 0.23
C GLU A 92 -27.17 22.11 1.70
N ILE A 93 -26.86 20.92 2.24
CA ILE A 93 -27.07 20.60 3.66
C ILE A 93 -25.73 20.17 4.24
N ALA A 94 -25.27 20.86 5.29
CA ALA A 94 -24.08 20.45 6.02
C ALA A 94 -24.39 19.23 6.90
N LEU A 95 -23.53 18.21 6.85
CA LEU A 95 -23.61 17.10 7.80
C LEU A 95 -23.16 17.57 9.18
N PRO A 96 -23.77 17.10 10.28
CA PRO A 96 -23.42 17.54 11.63
C PRO A 96 -22.00 17.10 12.02
N VAL A 97 -21.36 17.88 12.89
CA VAL A 97 -20.11 17.51 13.59
C VAL A 97 -20.33 17.80 15.06
N SER A 98 -20.00 16.85 15.91
CA SER A 98 -20.12 16.95 17.35
C SER A 98 -19.14 16.02 18.03
N ALA A 99 -18.78 16.30 19.29
CA ALA A 99 -17.97 15.41 20.11
C ALA A 99 -18.57 13.98 20.23
N SER A 100 -19.91 13.85 20.19
CA SER A 100 -20.56 12.54 20.17
C SER A 100 -20.30 11.78 18.88
N MET A 101 -20.30 12.45 17.73
CA MET A 101 -19.97 11.84 16.44
C MET A 101 -18.49 11.51 16.33
N GLU A 102 -17.61 12.38 16.84
CA GLU A 102 -16.17 12.12 16.89
C GLU A 102 -15.86 10.87 17.72
N ASN A 103 -16.48 10.74 18.90
CA ASN A 103 -16.39 9.53 19.73
C ASN A 103 -16.99 8.30 19.05
N ALA A 104 -18.09 8.46 18.31
CA ALA A 104 -18.70 7.37 17.56
C ALA A 104 -17.80 6.91 16.40
N LEU A 105 -17.11 7.82 15.72
CA LEU A 105 -16.13 7.51 14.67
C LEU A 105 -14.90 6.83 15.24
N LEU A 106 -14.39 7.24 16.41
CA LEU A 106 -13.31 6.52 17.11
C LEU A 106 -13.74 5.10 17.50
N GLY A 107 -14.97 4.94 17.98
CA GLY A 107 -15.55 3.63 18.26
C GLY A 107 -15.77 2.78 16.99
N ALA A 108 -16.13 3.42 15.87
CA ALA A 108 -16.23 2.76 14.58
C ALA A 108 -14.85 2.33 14.06
N ALA A 109 -13.83 3.19 14.17
CA ALA A 109 -12.45 2.89 13.79
C ALA A 109 -11.92 1.65 14.52
N SER A 110 -12.12 1.62 15.84
CA SER A 110 -11.82 0.46 16.69
C SER A 110 -12.52 -0.82 16.23
N LYS A 111 -13.80 -0.75 15.83
CA LYS A 111 -14.54 -1.94 15.34
C LYS A 111 -14.12 -2.35 13.91
N LEU A 112 -13.87 -1.37 13.05
CA LEU A 112 -13.45 -1.59 11.67
C LEU A 112 -12.05 -2.21 11.61
N SER A 113 -11.18 -1.94 12.59
CA SER A 113 -9.88 -2.62 12.68
C SER A 113 -10.00 -4.13 12.94
N ASP A 114 -11.10 -4.62 13.54
CA ASP A 114 -11.38 -6.06 13.61
C ASP A 114 -11.84 -6.61 12.25
N ALA A 115 -12.62 -5.82 11.51
CA ALA A 115 -13.20 -6.21 10.23
C ALA A 115 -12.18 -6.27 9.08
N ILE A 116 -11.19 -5.38 9.04
CA ILE A 116 -10.20 -5.25 7.94
C ILE A 116 -9.08 -6.30 8.01
N ARG A 117 -9.11 -7.18 9.01
CA ARG A 117 -8.15 -8.27 9.21
C ARG A 117 -7.87 -9.09 7.92
N PRO A 118 -6.61 -9.46 7.65
CA PRO A 118 -6.30 -10.52 6.68
C PRO A 118 -6.84 -11.87 7.19
N MET A 119 -7.72 -12.51 6.41
CA MET A 119 -8.30 -13.82 6.75
C MET A 119 -7.45 -15.01 6.31
N SER A 120 -6.41 -14.79 5.50
CA SER A 120 -5.46 -15.80 5.04
C SER A 120 -4.04 -15.28 5.19
N LEU A 121 -3.16 -16.11 5.75
CA LEU A 121 -1.71 -15.94 5.66
C LEU A 121 -1.30 -16.30 4.23
N GLU A 122 -1.04 -15.30 3.39
CA GLU A 122 -0.07 -15.53 2.32
C GLU A 122 1.29 -15.68 3.01
N TYR A 123 1.72 -16.92 3.18
CA TYR A 123 3.09 -17.19 3.58
C TYR A 123 3.99 -16.76 2.43
N SER A 124 4.50 -15.53 2.48
CA SER A 124 5.69 -15.19 1.71
C SER A 124 6.76 -16.20 2.12
N PRO A 125 7.34 -16.96 1.18
CA PRO A 125 8.46 -17.83 1.50
C PRO A 125 9.53 -16.98 2.20
N VAL A 126 9.93 -17.37 3.40
CA VAL A 126 11.03 -16.70 4.11
C VAL A 126 12.30 -17.00 3.31
N VAL A 127 12.64 -16.08 2.41
CA VAL A 127 13.96 -16.05 1.81
C VAL A 127 14.89 -15.51 2.90
N PRO A 128 15.88 -16.29 3.37
CA PRO A 128 16.81 -15.79 4.38
C PRO A 128 17.48 -14.52 3.83
N SER A 129 17.38 -13.43 4.58
CA SER A 129 18.05 -12.18 4.24
C SER A 129 19.56 -12.44 4.15
N GLN A 130 20.11 -12.42 2.94
CA GLN A 130 21.56 -12.42 2.73
C GLN A 130 22.17 -11.03 2.95
N VAL A 131 21.33 -10.02 3.22
CA VAL A 131 21.74 -8.64 3.45
C VAL A 131 21.83 -8.42 4.96
N GLN A 132 23.05 -8.21 5.47
CA GLN A 132 23.31 -7.79 6.86
C GLN A 132 23.11 -6.28 7.07
N ASP A 133 22.77 -5.53 5.99
CA ASP A 133 22.56 -4.09 6.09
C ASP A 133 21.30 -3.80 6.89
N ALA A 134 21.45 -2.97 7.93
CA ALA A 134 20.32 -2.50 8.71
C ALA A 134 19.37 -1.71 7.81
N ILE A 135 18.05 -1.93 7.96
CA ILE A 135 17.02 -1.08 7.34
C ILE A 135 17.37 0.38 7.69
N PRO A 136 17.54 1.27 6.69
CA PRO A 136 17.84 2.68 6.94
C PRO A 136 16.86 3.27 7.95
N ASP A 137 17.33 4.13 8.87
CA ASP A 137 16.52 4.60 10.00
C ASP A 137 15.20 5.27 9.57
N GLY A 138 15.18 5.93 8.40
CA GLY A 138 13.96 6.52 7.82
C GLY A 138 12.95 5.52 7.23
N LEU A 139 13.37 4.27 6.94
CA LEU A 139 12.52 3.22 6.38
C LEU A 139 12.02 2.23 7.43
N LYS A 140 12.64 2.21 8.63
CA LYS A 140 12.22 1.33 9.73
C LYS A 140 10.76 1.50 10.11
N ALA A 141 10.22 2.72 10.02
CA ALA A 141 8.83 2.99 10.36
C ALA A 141 7.85 2.29 9.39
N PHE A 142 8.21 2.18 8.11
CA PHE A 142 7.36 1.58 7.07
C PHE A 142 7.34 0.04 7.11
N ALA A 143 8.40 -0.58 7.62
CA ALA A 143 8.48 -2.03 7.77
C ALA A 143 7.46 -2.62 8.77
N GLY A 144 6.84 -1.78 9.60
CA GLY A 144 5.84 -2.19 10.60
C GLY A 144 4.45 -1.58 10.41
N VAL A 145 4.17 -0.93 9.28
CA VAL A 145 2.84 -0.34 8.98
C VAL A 145 1.86 -1.44 8.54
N GLY A 146 0.58 -1.27 8.86
CA GLY A 146 -0.47 -2.23 8.53
C GLY A 146 -0.52 -3.44 9.46
N PHE A 147 -1.22 -4.51 9.03
CA PHE A 147 -1.39 -5.71 9.84
C PHE A 147 -0.17 -6.60 9.79
N HIS A 148 0.40 -6.90 10.95
CA HIS A 148 1.45 -7.88 11.12
C HIS A 148 1.09 -8.89 12.21
N GLU A 149 1.47 -10.16 12.01
CA GLU A 149 1.20 -11.21 13.00
C GLU A 149 2.06 -10.97 14.26
N SER A 150 1.47 -11.10 15.45
CA SER A 150 2.23 -11.14 16.70
C SER A 150 2.86 -12.53 16.83
N ALA A 151 3.92 -12.83 16.07
CA ALA A 151 4.55 -14.14 16.18
C ALA A 151 5.06 -14.33 17.61
N SER A 152 4.52 -15.31 18.34
CA SER A 152 5.05 -15.64 19.67
C SER A 152 6.47 -16.21 19.51
N ILE A 153 7.29 -16.06 20.55
CA ILE A 153 8.64 -16.63 20.58
C ILE A 153 8.61 -18.15 20.27
N GLU A 154 7.55 -18.84 20.73
CA GLU A 154 7.32 -20.26 20.47
C GLU A 154 6.89 -20.55 19.03
N GLU A 155 6.08 -19.70 18.40
CA GLU A 155 5.65 -19.86 17.00
C GLU A 155 6.81 -19.63 16.02
N ILE A 156 7.67 -18.63 16.27
CA ILE A 156 8.90 -18.41 15.49
C ILE A 156 9.79 -19.66 15.55
N ALA A 157 9.95 -20.23 16.74
CA ALA A 157 10.76 -21.43 16.95
C ALA A 157 10.13 -22.68 16.31
N GLN A 158 8.80 -22.84 16.36
CA GLN A 158 8.10 -23.97 15.73
C GLN A 158 8.13 -23.90 14.20
N VAL A 159 7.94 -22.71 13.61
CA VAL A 159 8.01 -22.50 12.16
C VAL A 159 9.44 -22.72 11.67
N ALA A 160 10.44 -22.16 12.35
CA ALA A 160 11.85 -22.39 12.03
C ALA A 160 12.22 -23.88 12.14
N SER A 161 11.71 -24.58 13.16
CA SER A 161 11.90 -26.02 13.33
C SER A 161 11.28 -26.82 12.18
N ALA A 162 10.04 -26.55 11.81
CA ALA A 162 9.35 -27.24 10.72
C ALA A 162 10.00 -27.00 9.36
N GLN A 163 10.39 -25.76 9.07
CA GLN A 163 11.08 -25.39 7.83
C GLN A 163 12.50 -25.98 7.78
N GLY A 164 13.24 -25.93 8.89
CA GLY A 164 14.56 -26.56 9.00
C GLY A 164 14.51 -28.06 8.77
N VAL A 165 13.53 -28.76 9.35
CA VAL A 165 13.34 -30.21 9.13
C VAL A 165 12.98 -30.51 7.67
N ALA A 166 12.12 -29.72 7.04
CA ALA A 166 11.82 -29.87 5.61
C ALA A 166 13.07 -29.68 4.73
N LEU A 167 13.88 -28.66 5.02
CA LEU A 167 15.15 -28.42 4.31
C LEU A 167 16.17 -29.54 4.52
N LEU A 168 16.21 -30.16 5.70
CA LEU A 168 17.06 -31.35 5.95
C LEU A 168 16.60 -32.56 5.16
N GLN A 169 15.28 -32.78 5.05
CA GLN A 169 14.69 -33.85 4.25
C GLN A 169 14.95 -33.64 2.75
N ASP A 170 14.96 -32.39 2.30
CA ASP A 170 15.27 -31.99 0.93
C ASP A 170 16.78 -31.96 0.63
N GLY A 171 17.64 -32.34 1.58
CA GLY A 171 19.08 -32.41 1.40
C GLY A 171 19.78 -31.05 1.29
N LYS A 172 19.23 -29.99 1.90
CA LYS A 172 19.77 -28.62 1.93
C LYS A 172 20.24 -28.24 3.35
N PRO A 173 21.28 -28.89 3.89
CA PRO A 173 21.66 -28.74 5.31
C PRO A 173 22.18 -27.34 5.68
N GLU A 174 22.83 -26.62 4.77
CA GLU A 174 23.33 -25.25 5.04
C GLU A 174 22.18 -24.24 5.16
N ALA A 175 21.16 -24.37 4.32
CA ALA A 175 19.95 -23.55 4.40
C ALA A 175 19.13 -23.89 5.65
N ALA A 176 19.06 -25.17 6.02
CA ALA A 176 18.42 -25.62 7.25
C ALA A 176 19.11 -25.03 8.50
N ALA A 177 20.44 -25.07 8.56
CA ALA A 177 21.21 -24.50 9.66
C ALA A 177 20.95 -22.98 9.81
N ALA A 178 20.94 -22.24 8.69
CA ALA A 178 20.69 -20.80 8.71
C ALA A 178 19.29 -20.44 9.25
N VAL A 179 18.23 -21.14 8.78
CA VAL A 179 16.85 -20.92 9.23
C VAL A 179 16.67 -21.28 10.70
N LEU A 180 17.25 -22.40 11.14
CA LEU A 180 17.15 -22.85 12.53
C LEU A 180 17.93 -21.95 13.51
N GLU A 181 19.12 -21.48 13.13
CA GLU A 181 19.91 -20.56 13.96
C GLU A 181 19.28 -19.16 14.05
N ASP A 182 18.74 -18.63 12.94
CA ASP A 182 17.95 -17.38 12.96
C ASP A 182 16.71 -17.53 13.86
N GLY A 183 16.00 -18.65 13.77
CA GLY A 183 14.90 -18.99 14.67
C GLY A 183 15.30 -19.01 16.14
N LEU A 184 16.46 -19.60 16.47
CA LEU A 184 16.99 -19.64 17.84
C LEU A 184 17.35 -18.23 18.36
N ASN A 185 17.98 -17.43 17.51
CA ASN A 185 18.41 -16.07 17.85
C ASN A 185 17.22 -15.12 18.06
N ARG A 186 16.18 -15.24 17.23
CA ARG A 186 14.94 -14.45 17.35
C ARG A 186 14.09 -14.87 18.55
N ALA A 187 14.08 -16.15 18.90
CA ALA A 187 13.36 -16.67 20.06
C ALA A 187 13.95 -16.19 21.40
N GLY A 188 15.27 -15.90 21.45
CA GLY A 188 15.92 -15.35 22.64
C GLY A 188 15.94 -16.29 23.86
N ALA A 189 16.29 -15.75 25.04
CA ALA A 189 16.55 -16.54 26.26
C ALA A 189 15.29 -17.04 27.00
N GLN A 190 14.09 -16.62 26.59
CA GLN A 190 12.82 -16.93 27.27
C GLN A 190 12.09 -18.15 26.69
N LEU A 191 12.66 -18.81 25.67
CA LEU A 191 12.07 -19.99 25.04
C LEU A 191 11.99 -21.17 26.03
N ASP A 192 10.88 -21.93 25.97
CA ASP A 192 10.71 -23.16 26.74
C ASP A 192 11.90 -24.12 26.55
N ALA A 193 12.38 -24.71 27.64
CA ALA A 193 13.59 -25.53 27.64
C ALA A 193 13.50 -26.75 26.71
N SER A 194 12.31 -27.34 26.55
CA SER A 194 12.08 -28.47 25.66
C SER A 194 12.13 -28.04 24.20
N LEU A 195 11.49 -26.92 23.87
CA LEU A 195 11.44 -26.39 22.50
C LEU A 195 12.81 -25.88 22.04
N LYS A 196 13.56 -25.27 22.96
CA LYS A 196 14.95 -24.86 22.76
C LYS A 196 15.87 -26.07 22.54
N ALA A 197 15.72 -27.13 23.34
CA ALA A 197 16.49 -28.37 23.18
C ALA A 197 16.23 -29.03 21.81
N ALA A 198 14.98 -29.07 21.36
CA ALA A 198 14.61 -29.62 20.05
C ALA A 198 15.19 -28.81 18.89
N LEU A 199 15.20 -27.48 18.99
CA LEU A 199 15.79 -26.61 17.98
C LEU A 199 17.31 -26.80 17.88
N GLU A 200 17.99 -26.83 19.01
CA GLU A 200 19.44 -27.10 19.09
C GLU A 200 19.81 -28.50 18.57
N LEU A 201 18.96 -29.51 18.82
CA LEU A 201 19.12 -30.86 18.27
C LEU A 201 19.02 -30.86 16.73
N ASN A 202 18.06 -30.11 16.17
CA ASN A 202 17.90 -29.99 14.71
C ASN A 202 19.04 -29.19 14.07
N ILE A 203 19.57 -28.16 14.74
CA ILE A 203 20.77 -27.43 14.32
C ILE A 203 21.98 -28.39 14.31
N ALA A 204 22.13 -29.22 15.34
CA ALA A 204 23.20 -30.21 15.40
C ALA A 204 23.12 -31.21 14.24
N ALA A 205 21.92 -31.68 13.90
CA ALA A 205 21.70 -32.56 12.74
C ALA A 205 22.07 -31.88 11.42
N ALA A 206 21.73 -30.60 11.25
CA ALA A 206 22.06 -29.82 10.06
C ALA A 206 23.57 -29.67 9.85
N HIS A 207 24.32 -29.30 10.90
CA HIS A 207 25.78 -29.22 10.86
C HIS A 207 26.46 -30.56 10.59
N LEU A 208 25.94 -31.65 11.16
CA LEU A 208 26.47 -32.98 10.89
C LEU A 208 26.21 -33.44 9.45
N GLN A 209 25.09 -33.03 8.84
CA GLN A 209 24.76 -33.36 7.45
C GLN A 209 25.57 -32.53 6.44
N SER A 210 25.92 -31.27 6.77
CA SER A 210 26.82 -30.42 5.96
C SER A 210 28.31 -30.75 6.14
N GLY A 211 28.67 -31.55 7.15
CA GLY A 211 30.04 -32.00 7.40
C GLY A 211 30.81 -31.21 8.47
N ASP A 212 30.16 -30.25 9.14
CA ASP A 212 30.72 -29.52 10.30
C ASP A 212 30.57 -30.35 11.59
N ALA A 213 31.52 -31.28 11.81
CA ALA A 213 31.55 -32.10 13.01
C ALA A 213 31.70 -31.29 14.31
N PRO A 214 32.59 -30.26 14.41
CA PRO A 214 32.69 -29.38 15.57
C PRO A 214 31.39 -28.61 15.89
N GLY A 215 30.75 -28.01 14.88
CA GLY A 215 29.47 -27.31 15.04
C GLY A 215 28.36 -28.23 15.52
N GLY A 216 28.25 -29.41 14.90
CA GLY A 216 27.30 -30.46 15.30
C GLY A 216 27.48 -30.93 16.75
N GLY A 217 28.72 -31.12 17.18
CA GLY A 217 29.04 -31.54 18.55
C GLY A 217 28.67 -30.48 19.61
N LYS A 218 28.92 -29.20 19.31
CA LYS A 218 28.57 -28.08 20.20
C LYS A 218 27.06 -28.00 20.46
N PHE A 219 26.25 -28.04 19.40
CA PHE A 219 24.79 -27.93 19.52
C PHE A 219 24.16 -29.22 20.09
N ALA A 220 24.72 -30.39 19.80
CA ALA A 220 24.28 -31.64 20.43
C ALA A 220 24.51 -31.63 21.96
N GLN A 221 25.63 -31.05 22.42
CA GLN A 221 25.90 -30.94 23.84
C GLN A 221 25.02 -29.88 24.54
N ALA A 222 24.71 -28.77 23.86
CA ALA A 222 23.74 -27.78 24.36
C ALA A 222 22.33 -28.39 24.51
N ALA A 223 21.87 -29.12 23.48
CA ALA A 223 20.59 -29.82 23.52
C ALA A 223 20.55 -30.86 24.65
N LEU A 224 21.65 -31.59 24.89
CA LEU A 224 21.75 -32.56 25.98
C LEU A 224 21.56 -31.92 27.37
N GLU A 225 22.17 -30.76 27.62
CA GLU A 225 22.00 -30.07 28.90
C GLU A 225 20.56 -29.58 29.10
N HIS A 226 19.91 -29.07 28.05
CA HIS A 226 18.49 -28.69 28.11
C HIS A 226 17.56 -29.90 28.27
N PHE A 227 17.82 -31.04 27.61
CA PHE A 227 17.04 -32.28 27.81
C PHE A 227 17.25 -32.94 29.18
N LYS A 228 18.42 -32.74 29.82
CA LYS A 228 18.63 -33.12 31.23
C LYS A 228 17.79 -32.25 32.17
N ALA A 229 17.76 -30.95 31.92
CA ALA A 229 16.97 -30.01 32.70
C ALA A 229 15.45 -30.29 32.59
N SER A 230 14.98 -30.73 31.42
CA SER A 230 13.57 -31.09 31.18
C SER A 230 13.21 -32.54 31.53
N GLN A 231 14.17 -33.34 32.01
CA GLN A 231 14.02 -34.78 32.28
C GLN A 231 13.55 -35.63 31.08
N ASP A 232 13.75 -35.16 29.83
CA ASP A 232 13.43 -35.91 28.62
C ASP A 232 14.54 -36.93 28.29
N GLN A 233 14.32 -38.18 28.70
CA GLN A 233 15.27 -39.27 28.50
C GLN A 233 15.42 -39.67 27.02
N VAL A 234 14.42 -39.41 26.17
CA VAL A 234 14.49 -39.69 24.72
C VAL A 234 15.32 -38.62 24.03
N GLY A 235 15.07 -37.35 24.32
CA GLY A 235 15.89 -36.22 23.84
C GLY A 235 17.35 -36.32 24.29
N GLN A 236 17.60 -36.75 25.54
CA GLN A 236 18.96 -37.03 26.02
C GLN A 236 19.66 -38.12 25.20
N ALA A 237 18.98 -39.22 24.88
CA ALA A 237 19.56 -40.28 24.05
C ALA A 237 19.86 -39.80 22.61
N GLN A 238 18.98 -38.98 22.03
CA GLN A 238 19.17 -38.39 20.69
C GLN A 238 20.37 -37.43 20.65
N ALA A 239 20.51 -36.56 21.65
CA ALA A 239 21.62 -35.63 21.76
C ALA A 239 22.97 -36.34 21.98
N VAL A 240 23.00 -37.40 22.81
CA VAL A 240 24.19 -38.25 23.01
C VAL A 240 24.54 -39.01 21.72
N HIS A 241 23.53 -39.46 20.97
CA HIS A 241 23.74 -40.11 19.66
C HIS A 241 24.38 -39.15 18.64
N LEU A 242 23.86 -37.92 18.50
CA LEU A 242 24.47 -36.92 17.61
C LEU A 242 25.88 -36.52 18.06
N SER A 243 26.16 -36.52 19.37
CA SER A 243 27.51 -36.33 19.91
C SER A 243 28.45 -37.48 19.54
N ALA A 244 27.97 -38.73 19.49
CA ALA A 244 28.74 -39.88 19.02
C ALA A 244 29.07 -39.79 17.52
N VAL A 245 28.08 -39.38 16.70
CA VAL A 245 28.25 -39.14 15.26
C VAL A 245 29.26 -38.02 15.00
N SER A 246 29.23 -36.93 15.78
CA SER A 246 30.23 -35.87 15.74
C SER A 246 31.64 -36.39 16.06
N ALA A 247 31.80 -37.17 17.13
CA ALA A 247 33.09 -37.74 17.54
C ALA A 247 33.67 -38.74 16.51
N GLU A 248 32.80 -39.51 15.85
CA GLU A 248 33.17 -40.42 14.77
C GLU A 248 33.66 -39.64 13.54
N LYS A 249 32.93 -38.61 13.11
CA LYS A 249 33.34 -37.72 12.00
C LYS A 249 34.59 -36.90 12.31
N ALA A 250 34.86 -36.63 13.59
CA ALA A 250 36.08 -35.99 14.06
C ALA A 250 37.29 -36.96 14.19
N GLY A 251 37.13 -38.25 13.84
CA GLY A 251 38.22 -39.23 13.85
C GLY A 251 38.56 -39.81 15.23
N ASN A 252 37.65 -39.77 16.20
CA ASN A 252 37.84 -40.32 17.54
C ASN A 252 36.93 -41.54 17.81
N PRO A 253 37.30 -42.74 17.32
CA PRO A 253 36.46 -43.94 17.39
C PRO A 253 36.24 -44.45 18.82
N THR A 254 37.20 -44.24 19.72
CA THR A 254 37.09 -44.67 21.12
C THR A 254 36.03 -43.86 21.87
N ALA A 255 35.99 -42.54 21.66
CA ALA A 255 34.97 -41.68 22.25
C ALA A 255 33.59 -41.93 21.63
N ALA A 256 33.52 -42.13 20.31
CA ALA A 256 32.28 -42.46 19.62
C ALA A 256 31.65 -43.76 20.16
N ALA A 257 32.44 -44.83 20.34
CA ALA A 257 31.96 -46.10 20.88
C ALA A 257 31.38 -45.95 22.30
N GLN A 258 32.02 -45.14 23.16
CA GLN A 258 31.52 -44.86 24.51
C GLN A 258 30.18 -44.09 24.49
N LEU A 259 30.07 -43.08 23.62
CA LEU A 259 28.85 -42.28 23.48
C LEU A 259 27.69 -43.08 22.87
N TYR A 260 27.95 -43.94 21.87
CA TYR A 260 26.94 -44.86 21.34
C TYR A 260 26.42 -45.82 22.40
N GLN A 261 27.31 -46.40 23.21
CA GLN A 261 26.92 -47.26 24.32
C GLN A 261 26.09 -46.50 25.37
N GLN A 262 26.47 -45.26 25.68
CA GLN A 262 25.75 -44.40 26.61
C GLN A 262 24.33 -44.06 26.11
N ALA A 263 24.16 -43.71 24.83
CA ALA A 263 22.85 -43.48 24.23
C ALA A 263 21.96 -44.73 24.31
N ALA A 264 22.53 -45.91 24.01
CA ALA A 264 21.82 -47.19 24.09
C ALA A 264 21.41 -47.55 25.53
N ASP A 265 22.26 -47.28 26.52
CA ASP A 265 21.96 -47.54 27.93
C ASP A 265 20.90 -46.59 28.50
N ILE A 266 20.82 -45.34 28.02
CA ILE A 266 19.73 -44.42 28.35
C ILE A 266 18.40 -44.98 27.84
N LEU A 267 18.34 -45.44 26.58
CA LEU A 267 17.12 -46.01 26.00
C LEU A 267 16.68 -47.31 26.69
N LYS A 268 17.63 -48.16 27.12
CA LYS A 268 17.33 -49.42 27.85
C LYS A 268 16.73 -49.21 29.24
N ARG A 269 16.96 -48.05 29.87
CA ARG A 269 16.47 -47.72 31.22
C ARG A 269 15.05 -47.13 31.23
N LEU A 270 14.44 -46.94 30.06
CA LEU A 270 13.06 -46.48 29.93
C LEU A 270 12.08 -47.58 30.39
N PRO A 271 11.22 -47.35 31.38
CA PRO A 271 10.16 -48.31 31.72
C PRO A 271 9.22 -48.47 30.52
N GLY A 272 8.73 -49.69 30.28
CA GLY A 272 7.84 -50.06 29.18
C GLY A 272 6.48 -49.33 29.17
N LYS A 273 6.53 -48.04 28.87
CA LYS A 273 5.43 -47.17 28.45
C LYS A 273 6.06 -46.20 27.45
N THR A 274 5.78 -46.42 26.19
CA THR A 274 5.89 -45.37 25.16
C THR A 274 5.30 -44.08 25.74
N PRO A 275 6.02 -42.96 25.75
CA PRO A 275 5.37 -41.67 25.87
C PRO A 275 4.34 -41.63 24.75
N ALA A 276 3.08 -41.35 25.10
CA ALA A 276 2.11 -40.98 24.09
C ALA A 276 2.75 -39.87 23.25
N ALA A 277 2.74 -40.04 21.92
CA ALA A 277 2.92 -38.91 21.03
C ALA A 277 2.07 -37.75 21.56
N PRO A 278 2.56 -36.49 21.53
CA PRO A 278 1.66 -35.37 21.76
C PRO A 278 0.48 -35.54 20.80
N ALA A 279 -0.70 -35.80 21.37
CA ALA A 279 -1.93 -35.79 20.61
C ALA A 279 -2.07 -34.36 20.08
N ASN A 280 -2.10 -34.24 18.75
CA ASN A 280 -2.10 -33.01 17.93
C ASN A 280 -0.73 -32.55 17.41
N LEU A 281 -0.16 -33.32 16.49
CA LEU A 281 0.39 -32.73 15.26
C LEU A 281 -0.66 -32.95 14.16
N PRO A 282 -1.05 -31.93 13.37
CA PRO A 282 -1.95 -32.14 12.25
C PRO A 282 -1.30 -33.11 11.25
N SER A 283 -1.93 -34.28 11.07
CA SER A 283 -1.67 -35.13 9.93
C SER A 283 -2.09 -34.36 8.67
N VAL A 284 -1.14 -33.93 7.86
CA VAL A 284 -1.43 -33.41 6.51
C VAL A 284 -1.79 -34.61 5.65
N PRO A 285 -3.04 -34.76 5.17
CA PRO A 285 -3.31 -35.73 4.12
C PRO A 285 -2.60 -35.26 2.85
N LEU A 286 -1.71 -36.10 2.32
CA LEU A 286 -1.27 -36.02 0.93
C LEU A 286 -2.51 -36.19 0.04
N SER A 287 -3.14 -35.09 -0.36
CA SER A 287 -4.20 -35.12 -1.36
C SER A 287 -3.56 -35.33 -2.74
N SER A 288 -3.66 -36.56 -3.18
CA SER A 288 -3.63 -36.96 -4.57
C SER A 288 -4.78 -36.28 -5.33
N ALA A 289 -4.48 -35.25 -6.12
CA ALA A 289 -5.38 -34.73 -7.15
C ALA A 289 -4.64 -33.94 -8.25
N LEU A 290 -3.55 -34.49 -8.78
CA LEU A 290 -3.04 -34.14 -10.10
C LEU A 290 -3.27 -35.33 -11.02
N SER A 291 -4.50 -35.44 -11.53
CA SER A 291 -4.85 -36.09 -12.80
C SER A 291 -6.35 -35.98 -13.01
N ASN A 292 -6.81 -34.96 -13.75
CA ASN A 292 -7.57 -35.21 -14.98
C ASN A 292 -7.90 -33.92 -15.76
N ILE A 293 -7.29 -33.86 -16.94
CA ILE A 293 -7.93 -33.54 -18.22
C ILE A 293 -8.09 -32.04 -18.53
N ILE A 294 -7.00 -31.52 -19.12
CA ILE A 294 -7.06 -30.81 -20.40
C ILE A 294 -7.93 -31.61 -21.38
N SER A 295 -9.03 -31.03 -21.85
CA SER A 295 -9.54 -31.27 -23.22
C SER A 295 -10.70 -30.32 -23.60
N ARG A 296 -10.50 -29.67 -24.76
CA ARG A 296 -11.44 -29.00 -25.67
C ARG A 296 -11.76 -27.53 -25.35
N SER A 297 -10.99 -26.57 -25.88
CA SER A 297 -10.94 -26.08 -27.27
C SER A 297 -12.22 -25.39 -27.73
N GLY A 298 -12.10 -24.08 -28.01
CA GLY A 298 -13.08 -23.27 -28.74
C GLY A 298 -12.52 -21.88 -29.06
N VAL A 299 -11.73 -21.80 -30.12
CA VAL A 299 -11.17 -20.56 -30.71
C VAL A 299 -12.27 -19.74 -31.40
N GLY A 300 -12.21 -18.40 -31.33
CA GLY A 300 -13.00 -17.52 -32.20
C GLY A 300 -12.73 -16.01 -32.08
N ALA A 301 -11.78 -15.51 -32.91
CA ALA A 301 -11.75 -14.21 -33.61
C ALA A 301 -11.89 -12.82 -32.90
N VAL A 302 -10.73 -12.15 -32.79
CA VAL A 302 -10.30 -10.73 -33.05
C VAL A 302 -11.26 -9.82 -33.89
N PRO A 303 -11.12 -8.47 -33.97
CA PRO A 303 -10.89 -7.35 -33.02
C PRO A 303 -11.99 -6.22 -33.12
N GLY A 304 -12.03 -5.25 -32.18
CA GLY A 304 -12.64 -3.94 -32.48
C GLY A 304 -13.18 -3.12 -31.29
N LYS A 305 -12.69 -1.88 -31.19
CA LYS A 305 -13.17 -0.73 -30.39
C LYS A 305 -14.63 -0.81 -29.87
N VAL A 306 -14.86 -0.64 -28.56
CA VAL A 306 -16.05 0.01 -27.95
C VAL A 306 -15.65 0.40 -26.51
N ALA A 307 -15.37 1.67 -26.23
CA ALA A 307 -16.27 2.70 -25.70
C ALA A 307 -16.39 2.69 -24.16
N VAL A 308 -15.93 3.82 -23.60
CA VAL A 308 -16.34 4.39 -22.32
C VAL A 308 -17.86 4.32 -22.22
N GLY A 309 -18.37 3.58 -21.24
CA GLY A 309 -19.81 3.35 -21.08
C GLY A 309 -20.16 3.11 -19.61
N LEU A 310 -20.63 4.17 -18.96
CA LEU A 310 -21.54 4.22 -17.80
C LEU A 310 -21.77 2.88 -17.09
N ALA A 311 -21.16 2.72 -15.91
CA ALA A 311 -21.50 1.65 -14.98
C ALA A 311 -22.99 1.71 -14.60
N PRO A 312 -23.78 0.63 -14.80
CA PRO A 312 -25.11 0.56 -14.24
C PRO A 312 -24.97 0.35 -12.73
N ARG A 313 -25.72 1.15 -11.97
CA ARG A 313 -25.91 1.04 -10.52
C ARG A 313 -26.16 -0.42 -10.11
N VAL A 314 -25.16 -1.07 -9.54
CA VAL A 314 -25.35 -2.33 -8.82
C VAL A 314 -25.86 -1.97 -7.43
N ALA A 315 -27.16 -2.19 -7.23
CA ALA A 315 -27.73 -2.18 -5.89
C ALA A 315 -27.05 -3.28 -5.07
N VAL A 316 -26.23 -2.87 -4.10
CA VAL A 316 -25.59 -3.74 -3.12
C VAL A 316 -26.70 -4.44 -2.31
N ARG A 317 -27.03 -5.66 -2.70
CA ARG A 317 -27.66 -6.63 -1.82
C ARG A 317 -26.60 -7.66 -1.49
N GLN A 318 -26.17 -7.67 -0.24
CA GLN A 318 -25.49 -8.83 0.34
C GLN A 318 -26.32 -10.08 0.03
N ALA A 319 -25.81 -10.98 -0.79
CA ALA A 319 -26.37 -12.31 -0.94
C ALA A 319 -25.86 -13.17 0.24
N VAL A 320 -26.42 -12.93 1.43
CA VAL A 320 -26.48 -14.01 2.42
C VAL A 320 -27.52 -14.98 1.88
N THR A 321 -27.10 -16.17 1.46
CA THR A 321 -27.97 -17.19 0.89
C THR A 321 -28.85 -17.76 2.00
N VAL A 322 -30.03 -17.19 2.18
CA VAL A 322 -31.06 -17.70 3.11
C VAL A 322 -32.01 -18.59 2.32
N SER A 323 -32.23 -19.83 2.76
CA SER A 323 -33.12 -20.78 2.06
C SER A 323 -34.40 -21.03 2.85
N LYS A 324 -35.53 -21.14 2.15
CA LYS A 324 -36.80 -21.65 2.72
C LYS A 324 -36.86 -23.18 2.73
N ASP A 325 -35.90 -23.84 2.11
CA ASP A 325 -35.79 -25.30 2.06
C ASP A 325 -35.37 -25.86 3.42
N THR A 326 -36.20 -26.72 4.01
CA THR A 326 -35.90 -27.43 5.25
C THR A 326 -34.73 -28.42 5.08
N GLY A 327 -34.37 -28.78 3.85
CA GLY A 327 -33.16 -29.53 3.51
C GLY A 327 -31.86 -28.86 3.96
N VAL A 328 -31.85 -27.53 4.07
CA VAL A 328 -30.69 -26.76 4.56
C VAL A 328 -30.47 -26.95 6.07
N LEU A 329 -31.44 -27.47 6.83
CA LEU A 329 -31.28 -27.82 8.25
C LEU A 329 -30.88 -29.29 8.47
N GLN A 330 -30.55 -30.05 7.42
CA GLN A 330 -30.17 -31.45 7.56
C GLN A 330 -28.94 -31.65 8.45
N SER A 331 -28.06 -30.66 8.57
CA SER A 331 -26.92 -30.64 9.49
C SER A 331 -27.32 -30.85 10.95
N ILE A 332 -28.46 -30.28 11.37
CA ILE A 332 -29.06 -30.51 12.70
C ILE A 332 -29.51 -31.96 12.85
N SER A 333 -30.20 -32.50 11.84
CA SER A 333 -30.68 -33.90 11.87
C SER A 333 -29.56 -34.94 11.77
N LYS A 334 -28.43 -34.57 11.16
CA LYS A 334 -27.24 -35.42 10.97
C LYS A 334 -26.21 -35.27 12.11
N MET A 335 -26.51 -34.46 13.14
CA MET A 335 -25.56 -34.12 14.22
C MET A 335 -24.20 -33.63 13.69
N ASN A 336 -24.20 -32.90 12.56
CA ASN A 336 -22.98 -32.38 11.96
C ASN A 336 -22.46 -31.20 12.80
N SER A 337 -21.43 -31.43 13.63
CA SER A 337 -20.82 -30.42 14.48
C SER A 337 -19.98 -29.39 13.72
N GLN A 338 -19.76 -29.60 12.41
CA GLN A 338 -19.00 -28.72 11.53
C GLN A 338 -19.88 -27.68 10.83
N GLU A 339 -21.16 -27.57 11.17
CA GLU A 339 -22.14 -26.69 10.53
C GLU A 339 -23.12 -26.08 11.56
N ILE A 340 -23.13 -24.75 11.68
CA ILE A 340 -24.02 -23.99 12.57
C ILE A 340 -25.15 -23.37 11.74
N SER A 341 -26.40 -23.72 12.07
CA SER A 341 -27.57 -23.07 11.49
C SER A 341 -27.85 -21.72 12.17
N TYR A 342 -28.15 -20.68 11.40
CA TYR A 342 -28.50 -19.36 11.91
C TYR A 342 -29.76 -18.78 11.25
N ARG A 343 -30.38 -17.81 11.93
CA ARG A 343 -31.51 -17.01 11.45
C ARG A 343 -31.17 -15.53 11.52
N ILE A 344 -31.63 -14.76 10.54
CA ILE A 344 -31.50 -13.31 10.51
C ILE A 344 -32.77 -12.70 11.13
N ALA A 345 -32.63 -11.96 12.23
CA ALA A 345 -33.75 -11.31 12.90
C ALA A 345 -34.47 -10.31 11.97
N GLY A 346 -35.81 -10.32 11.96
CA GLY A 346 -36.64 -9.37 11.18
C GLY A 346 -36.87 -9.74 9.71
N ARG A 347 -36.44 -10.92 9.25
CA ARG A 347 -36.82 -11.50 7.94
C ARG A 347 -37.62 -12.78 8.14
N ASP A 348 -38.81 -12.88 7.55
CA ASP A 348 -39.65 -14.08 7.55
C ASP A 348 -39.16 -15.15 6.54
N ASN A 349 -37.99 -14.93 5.95
CA ASN A 349 -37.48 -15.64 4.79
C ASN A 349 -36.23 -16.46 5.15
N GLY A 350 -36.45 -17.64 5.72
CA GLY A 350 -35.52 -18.78 5.66
C GLY A 350 -34.46 -18.91 6.75
N TRP A 351 -33.78 -20.05 6.73
CA TRP A 351 -32.65 -20.43 7.58
C TRP A 351 -31.36 -20.46 6.73
N GLY A 352 -30.19 -20.24 7.34
CA GLY A 352 -28.88 -20.40 6.70
C GLY A 352 -27.99 -21.36 7.50
N VAL A 353 -27.02 -21.99 6.85
CA VAL A 353 -25.98 -22.78 7.52
C VAL A 353 -24.63 -22.14 7.22
N ALA A 354 -23.86 -21.90 8.27
CA ALA A 354 -22.45 -21.54 8.17
C ALA A 354 -21.63 -22.76 8.64
N PRO A 355 -20.45 -23.04 8.08
CA PRO A 355 -19.53 -23.99 8.70
C PRO A 355 -19.26 -23.55 10.15
N ALA A 356 -19.30 -24.47 11.10
CA ALA A 356 -18.71 -24.26 12.41
C ALA A 356 -17.22 -24.02 12.14
N THR A 357 -16.70 -22.88 12.59
CA THR A 357 -15.28 -22.56 12.45
C THR A 357 -14.47 -23.75 12.92
N SER A 358 -13.62 -24.29 12.04
CA SER A 358 -12.74 -25.40 12.38
C SER A 358 -11.88 -24.99 13.58
N ASP A 359 -11.36 -25.94 14.36
CA ASP A 359 -10.46 -25.58 15.47
C ASP A 359 -9.22 -24.82 14.96
N GLN A 360 -8.86 -25.01 13.69
CA GLN A 360 -7.84 -24.23 13.00
C GLN A 360 -8.31 -22.78 12.72
N ASP A 361 -9.51 -22.57 12.16
CA ASP A 361 -10.08 -21.22 11.98
C ASP A 361 -10.26 -20.50 13.31
N ARG A 362 -10.63 -21.22 14.38
CA ARG A 362 -10.78 -20.66 15.73
C ARG A 362 -9.43 -20.28 16.33
N ARG A 363 -8.37 -21.05 16.08
CA ARG A 363 -6.98 -20.72 16.46
C ARG A 363 -6.46 -19.54 15.64
N GLU A 364 -6.70 -19.52 14.33
CA GLU A 364 -6.35 -18.43 13.43
C GLU A 364 -7.16 -17.15 13.76
N GLN A 365 -8.39 -17.27 14.24
CA GLN A 365 -9.18 -16.15 14.76
C GLN A 365 -8.75 -15.67 16.14
N ALA A 366 -8.16 -16.55 16.97
CA ALA A 366 -7.60 -16.17 18.27
C ALA A 366 -6.20 -15.54 18.17
N LYS A 367 -5.56 -15.58 17.00
CA LYS A 367 -4.26 -14.94 16.76
C LYS A 367 -4.33 -13.44 17.00
N THR A 368 -3.31 -12.94 17.68
CA THR A 368 -3.15 -11.52 17.93
C THR A 368 -2.39 -10.89 16.78
N TRP A 369 -2.94 -9.85 16.20
CA TRP A 369 -2.34 -9.02 15.17
C TRP A 369 -1.87 -7.72 15.79
N GLN A 370 -0.84 -7.13 15.23
CA GLN A 370 -0.47 -5.75 15.48
C GLN A 370 -0.82 -4.94 14.26
N ILE A 371 -1.36 -3.74 14.47
CA ILE A 371 -1.64 -2.77 13.42
C ILE A 371 -0.73 -1.58 13.64
N GLY A 372 0.19 -1.34 12.71
CA GLY A 372 1.03 -0.15 12.70
C GLY A 372 0.37 1.01 11.96
N VAL A 373 0.30 2.18 12.59
CA VAL A 373 -0.23 3.43 12.04
C VAL A 373 0.82 4.52 12.19
N LEU A 374 1.14 5.22 11.11
CA LEU A 374 2.05 6.37 11.17
C LEU A 374 1.35 7.60 11.73
N THR A 375 2.01 8.28 12.68
CA THR A 375 1.64 9.59 13.22
C THR A 375 2.85 10.52 13.08
N GLY A 376 2.83 11.41 12.08
CA GLY A 376 4.06 12.04 11.58
C GLY A 376 5.05 10.97 11.13
N ASP A 377 6.31 11.10 11.55
CA ASP A 377 7.38 10.14 11.25
C ASP A 377 7.42 8.94 12.22
N THR A 378 6.48 8.83 13.16
CA THR A 378 6.51 7.80 14.22
C THR A 378 5.51 6.68 13.98
N LEU A 379 5.97 5.43 14.08
CA LEU A 379 5.12 4.24 14.01
C LEU A 379 4.46 3.98 15.37
N THR A 380 3.13 3.92 15.35
CA THR A 380 2.31 3.56 16.52
C THR A 380 1.64 2.22 16.27
N SER A 381 1.89 1.23 17.14
CA SER A 381 1.29 -0.11 17.00
C SER A 381 0.13 -0.35 17.97
N PHE A 382 -0.90 -1.04 17.49
CA PHE A 382 -2.06 -1.49 18.27
C PHE A 382 -2.21 -3.01 18.19
N SER A 383 -2.38 -3.64 19.35
CA SER A 383 -2.65 -5.07 19.43
C SER A 383 -4.15 -5.34 19.24
N VAL A 384 -4.50 -6.20 18.30
CA VAL A 384 -5.87 -6.55 17.93
C VAL A 384 -6.03 -8.06 17.86
N ALA A 385 -7.09 -8.60 18.43
CA ALA A 385 -7.49 -10.01 18.25
C ALA A 385 -9.00 -10.07 18.06
N ALA A 386 -9.55 -11.20 17.61
CA ALA A 386 -11.00 -11.32 17.40
C ALA A 386 -11.80 -10.88 18.63
N GLY A 387 -12.64 -9.84 18.47
CA GLY A 387 -13.43 -9.25 19.55
C GLY A 387 -12.64 -8.45 20.61
N LYS A 388 -11.31 -8.35 20.47
CA LYS A 388 -10.42 -7.51 21.28
C LYS A 388 -9.84 -6.41 20.40
N VAL A 389 -10.55 -5.30 20.36
CA VAL A 389 -10.21 -4.10 19.59
C VAL A 389 -9.53 -3.04 20.44
N PRO A 390 -8.69 -2.17 19.85
CA PRO A 390 -8.02 -1.11 20.59
C PRO A 390 -9.07 -0.14 21.14
N PRO A 391 -9.10 0.14 22.45
CA PRO A 391 -10.03 1.10 23.03
C PRO A 391 -9.91 2.48 22.35
N ALA A 392 -11.04 3.16 22.17
CA ALA A 392 -11.03 4.52 21.61
C ALA A 392 -10.12 5.49 22.40
N ALA A 393 -10.00 5.29 23.72
CA ALA A 393 -9.08 6.06 24.56
C ALA A 393 -7.60 5.87 24.18
N ASP A 394 -7.20 4.65 23.79
CA ASP A 394 -5.83 4.34 23.38
C ASP A 394 -5.53 4.95 22.01
N ILE A 395 -6.50 4.90 21.09
CA ILE A 395 -6.42 5.58 19.79
C ILE A 395 -6.21 7.08 20.00
N VAL A 396 -6.99 7.71 20.89
CA VAL A 396 -6.84 9.13 21.20
C VAL A 396 -5.45 9.41 21.80
N ALA A 397 -5.03 8.63 22.78
CA ALA A 397 -3.76 8.85 23.48
C ALA A 397 -2.53 8.69 22.57
N ARG A 398 -2.57 7.75 21.62
CA ARG A 398 -1.39 7.42 20.81
C ARG A 398 -1.37 8.08 19.42
N ILE A 399 -2.52 8.40 18.84
CA ILE A 399 -2.60 9.05 17.50
C ILE A 399 -2.96 10.53 17.64
N TYR A 400 -4.06 10.85 18.32
CA TYR A 400 -4.61 12.22 18.31
C TYR A 400 -3.90 13.15 19.29
N GLN A 401 -3.49 12.66 20.46
CA GLN A 401 -2.83 13.48 21.48
C GLN A 401 -1.46 14.01 21.02
N PRO A 402 -0.58 13.21 20.36
CA PRO A 402 0.65 13.72 19.78
C PRO A 402 0.41 14.85 18.77
N ARG A 403 -0.61 14.71 17.89
CA ARG A 403 -0.99 15.74 16.92
C ARG A 403 -1.41 17.04 17.59
N ILE A 404 -2.19 16.99 18.67
CA ILE A 404 -2.63 18.19 19.41
C ILE A 404 -1.43 18.97 19.96
N THR A 405 -0.39 18.27 20.39
CA THR A 405 0.82 18.86 20.99
C THR A 405 1.94 19.13 19.99
N ALA A 406 1.77 18.73 18.72
CA ALA A 406 2.78 18.90 17.69
C ALA A 406 3.15 20.38 17.50
N THR A 407 4.45 20.63 17.34
CA THR A 407 5.01 21.97 17.14
C THR A 407 5.66 22.15 15.77
N LYS A 408 5.83 21.05 15.02
CA LYS A 408 6.33 21.04 13.64
C LYS A 408 5.23 20.57 12.69
N ILE A 409 5.33 20.97 11.43
CA ILE A 409 4.38 20.57 10.38
C ILE A 409 4.54 19.10 10.01
N SER A 410 5.78 18.59 9.97
CA SER A 410 6.08 17.16 9.75
C SER A 410 5.33 16.26 10.74
N ASP A 411 5.22 16.68 12.00
CA ASP A 411 4.56 15.92 13.07
C ASP A 411 3.01 15.94 12.93
N LEU A 412 2.47 16.79 12.06
CA LEU A 412 1.05 16.84 11.71
C LEU A 412 0.72 16.10 10.41
N ALA A 413 1.73 15.82 9.59
CA ALA A 413 1.56 14.99 8.40
C ALA A 413 1.05 13.62 8.81
N PHE A 414 0.12 13.10 8.04
CA PHE A 414 -0.38 11.75 8.23
C PHE A 414 -0.53 11.07 6.87
N HIS A 415 -0.14 9.80 6.85
CA HIS A 415 0.00 9.00 5.65
C HIS A 415 -1.09 7.93 5.67
N LEU A 416 -1.85 7.83 4.57
CA LEU A 416 -2.80 6.75 4.36
C LEU A 416 -2.08 5.62 3.62
N VAL A 417 -1.17 4.94 4.32
CA VAL A 417 -0.34 3.87 3.74
C VAL A 417 -1.19 2.64 3.39
N ASP A 418 -2.25 2.38 4.16
CA ASP A 418 -3.17 1.29 3.94
C ASP A 418 -4.60 1.65 4.41
N THR A 419 -5.57 0.78 4.11
CA THR A 419 -6.98 0.99 4.53
C THR A 419 -7.16 0.97 6.05
N SER A 420 -6.25 0.34 6.80
CA SER A 420 -6.27 0.39 8.26
C SER A 420 -5.90 1.79 8.76
N SER A 421 -4.89 2.44 8.18
CA SER A 421 -4.52 3.82 8.50
C SER A 421 -5.69 4.78 8.26
N THR A 422 -6.40 4.66 7.13
CA THR A 422 -7.62 5.45 6.86
C THR A 422 -8.68 5.28 7.93
N THR A 423 -8.85 4.06 8.42
CA THR A 423 -9.80 3.74 9.49
C THR A 423 -9.48 4.51 10.78
N PHE A 424 -8.21 4.57 11.18
CA PHE A 424 -7.80 5.30 12.39
C PHE A 424 -7.91 6.83 12.25
N TYR A 425 -7.87 7.35 11.02
CA TYR A 425 -7.98 8.79 10.71
C TYR A 425 -9.39 9.28 10.34
N LEU A 426 -10.41 8.41 10.33
CA LEU A 426 -11.80 8.79 9.98
C LEU A 426 -12.32 10.00 10.76
N THR A 427 -12.02 10.09 12.06
CA THR A 427 -12.45 11.21 12.90
C THR A 427 -11.81 12.53 12.46
N HIS A 428 -10.51 12.51 12.16
CA HIS A 428 -9.81 13.70 11.66
C HIS A 428 -10.28 14.11 10.26
N LEU A 429 -10.44 13.13 9.36
CA LEU A 429 -10.93 13.34 8.01
C LEU A 429 -12.32 13.99 8.01
N TYR A 430 -13.24 13.45 8.81
CA TYR A 430 -14.63 13.89 8.87
C TYR A 430 -14.83 15.27 9.52
N ALA A 431 -14.15 15.51 10.64
CA ALA A 431 -14.43 16.66 11.49
C ALA A 431 -13.52 17.87 11.22
N TYR A 432 -12.35 17.66 10.57
CA TYR A 432 -11.42 18.74 10.26
C TYR A 432 -11.12 18.85 8.76
N VAL A 433 -10.54 17.82 8.15
CA VAL A 433 -9.99 17.89 6.78
C VAL A 433 -11.05 18.24 5.75
N LEU A 434 -12.15 17.47 5.74
CA LEU A 434 -13.24 17.64 4.78
C LEU A 434 -13.99 18.97 4.97
N PRO A 435 -14.37 19.39 6.19
CA PRO A 435 -14.92 20.73 6.40
C PRO A 435 -13.99 21.86 5.91
N VAL A 436 -12.68 21.78 6.17
CA VAL A 436 -11.75 22.81 5.67
C VAL A 436 -11.71 22.82 4.14
N LYS A 437 -11.64 21.66 3.48
CA LYS A 437 -11.63 21.58 2.00
C LYS A 437 -12.94 21.99 1.35
N LEU A 438 -14.08 21.67 1.96
CA LEU A 438 -15.37 22.20 1.56
C LEU A 438 -15.38 23.72 1.69
N GLY A 439 -14.88 24.26 2.81
CA GLY A 439 -14.74 25.70 3.03
C GLY A 439 -13.87 26.39 1.97
N ASP A 440 -12.71 25.82 1.67
CA ASP A 440 -11.80 26.31 0.62
C ASP A 440 -12.48 26.36 -0.74
N THR A 441 -13.21 25.29 -1.08
CA THR A 441 -13.89 25.16 -2.36
C THR A 441 -15.06 26.14 -2.49
N TYR A 442 -15.89 26.27 -1.45
CA TYR A 442 -16.96 27.28 -1.39
C TYR A 442 -16.41 28.70 -1.48
N HIS A 443 -15.29 28.98 -0.81
CA HIS A 443 -14.63 30.27 -0.86
C HIS A 443 -14.19 30.62 -2.28
N GLN A 444 -13.56 29.68 -3.02
CA GLN A 444 -13.17 29.91 -4.41
C GLN A 444 -14.38 30.07 -5.36
N LEU A 445 -15.52 29.48 -5.04
CA LEU A 445 -16.79 29.66 -5.75
C LEU A 445 -17.50 30.98 -5.41
N GLY A 446 -16.96 31.80 -4.49
CA GLY A 446 -17.59 33.03 -4.01
C GLY A 446 -18.79 32.81 -3.06
N GLN A 447 -19.00 31.58 -2.60
CA GLN A 447 -20.07 31.21 -1.67
C GLN A 447 -19.60 31.37 -0.22
N PHE A 448 -19.26 32.61 0.16
CA PHE A 448 -18.56 32.93 1.40
C PHE A 448 -19.29 32.53 2.69
N ALA A 449 -20.63 32.53 2.68
CA ALA A 449 -21.43 32.10 3.83
C ALA A 449 -21.23 30.59 4.14
N HIS A 450 -21.36 29.74 3.12
CA HIS A 450 -21.13 28.30 3.24
C HIS A 450 -19.67 27.99 3.60
N ALA A 451 -18.72 28.79 3.09
CA ALA A 451 -17.32 28.66 3.46
C ALA A 451 -17.11 28.93 4.97
N GLU A 452 -17.68 30.03 5.49
CA GLU A 452 -17.61 30.38 6.91
C GLU A 452 -18.22 29.29 7.80
N GLU A 453 -19.39 28.76 7.44
CA GLU A 453 -20.05 27.67 8.17
C GLU A 453 -19.15 26.43 8.28
N ASN A 454 -18.53 26.00 7.18
CA ASN A 454 -17.66 24.82 7.18
C ASN A 454 -16.36 25.04 7.96
N TYR A 455 -15.76 26.24 7.88
CA TYR A 455 -14.58 26.54 8.69
C TYR A 455 -14.89 26.60 10.19
N LEU A 456 -16.03 27.18 10.58
CA LEU A 456 -16.45 27.20 11.98
C LEU A 456 -16.80 25.81 12.49
N GLN A 457 -17.33 24.95 11.63
CA GLN A 457 -17.52 23.54 11.94
C GLN A 457 -16.19 22.83 12.20
N ALA A 458 -15.17 23.07 11.36
CA ALA A 458 -13.81 22.56 11.59
C ALA A 458 -13.19 23.09 12.90
N ALA A 459 -13.51 24.34 13.28
CA ALA A 459 -13.01 24.94 14.52
C ALA A 459 -13.61 24.27 15.77
N GLY A 460 -14.76 23.60 15.63
CA GLY A 460 -15.40 22.81 16.69
C GLY A 460 -14.75 21.45 16.94
N TYR A 461 -13.78 21.04 16.11
CA TYR A 461 -13.12 19.74 16.20
C TYR A 461 -12.33 19.57 17.52
N THR A 462 -12.62 18.51 18.27
CA THR A 462 -12.02 18.30 19.62
C THR A 462 -10.49 18.16 19.58
N TYR A 463 -9.94 17.49 18.55
CA TYR A 463 -8.51 17.18 18.48
C TYR A 463 -7.72 18.13 17.57
N LEU A 464 -8.22 19.36 17.38
CA LEU A 464 -7.53 20.40 16.61
C LEU A 464 -6.23 20.83 17.28
N ASN A 465 -5.13 20.88 16.52
CA ASN A 465 -3.89 21.48 16.98
C ASN A 465 -4.07 23.01 17.13
N LYS A 466 -3.96 23.51 18.37
CA LYS A 466 -4.24 24.90 18.72
C LYS A 466 -3.15 25.90 18.26
N THR A 467 -2.02 25.42 17.76
CA THR A 467 -0.88 26.26 17.37
C THR A 467 -0.81 26.39 15.85
N LEU A 468 -0.82 25.27 15.14
CA LEU A 468 -0.60 25.21 13.69
C LEU A 468 -1.93 25.18 12.93
N GLU A 469 -2.73 24.13 13.11
CA GLU A 469 -4.03 23.96 12.43
C GLU A 469 -5.02 25.09 12.74
N ALA A 470 -5.09 25.51 14.01
CA ALA A 470 -5.96 26.63 14.42
C ALA A 470 -5.53 27.98 13.82
N THR A 471 -4.22 28.21 13.64
CA THR A 471 -3.71 29.42 12.98
C THR A 471 -4.07 29.42 11.51
N SER A 472 -3.85 28.30 10.81
CA SER A 472 -4.28 28.14 9.41
C SER A 472 -5.78 28.38 9.26
N LEU A 473 -6.59 27.80 10.14
CA LEU A 473 -8.05 27.96 10.11
C LEU A 473 -8.51 29.39 10.38
N TRP A 474 -7.90 30.07 11.37
CA TRP A 474 -8.19 31.46 11.67
C TRP A 474 -7.91 32.36 10.46
N VAL A 475 -6.77 32.16 9.79
CA VAL A 475 -6.39 32.91 8.58
C VAL A 475 -7.40 32.68 7.45
N ARG A 476 -7.87 31.45 7.24
CA ARG A 476 -8.90 31.13 6.23
C ARG A 476 -10.22 31.84 6.50
N ILE A 477 -10.70 31.82 7.74
CA ILE A 477 -11.94 32.52 8.15
C ILE A 477 -11.78 34.03 7.97
N ALA A 478 -10.65 34.60 8.42
CA ALA A 478 -10.36 36.03 8.32
C ALA A 478 -10.25 36.48 6.86
N ARG A 479 -9.58 35.69 5.99
CA ARG A 479 -9.52 35.93 4.54
C ARG A 479 -10.91 35.89 3.91
N ASN A 480 -11.70 34.89 4.26
CA ASN A 480 -13.07 34.75 3.77
C ASN A 480 -13.92 36.00 4.10
N ALA A 481 -13.84 36.52 5.32
CA ALA A 481 -14.56 37.73 5.72
C ALA A 481 -14.07 38.99 4.99
N VAL A 482 -12.75 39.13 4.76
CA VAL A 482 -12.20 40.26 4.00
C VAL A 482 -12.63 40.21 2.54
N GLU A 483 -12.51 39.06 1.86
CA GLU A 483 -12.88 38.93 0.45
C GLU A 483 -14.39 39.03 0.22
N TRP A 484 -15.19 38.53 1.17
CA TRP A 484 -16.63 38.76 1.18
C TRP A 484 -16.94 40.26 1.32
N GLY A 485 -16.32 40.93 2.29
CA GLY A 485 -16.45 42.38 2.47
C GLY A 485 -16.06 43.17 1.23
N ASP A 486 -14.94 42.81 0.59
CA ASP A 486 -14.46 43.43 -0.65
C ASP A 486 -15.46 43.27 -1.80
N THR A 487 -16.03 42.07 -1.96
CA THR A 487 -17.04 41.78 -3.00
C THR A 487 -18.28 42.65 -2.82
N VAL A 488 -18.77 42.76 -1.57
CA VAL A 488 -19.95 43.54 -1.24
C VAL A 488 -19.67 45.05 -1.35
N TYR A 489 -18.48 45.51 -0.95
CA TYR A 489 -18.09 46.92 -1.06
C TYR A 489 -17.96 47.35 -2.53
N LYS A 490 -17.42 46.50 -3.39
CA LYS A 490 -17.39 46.75 -4.85
C LYS A 490 -18.79 46.84 -5.45
N SER A 491 -19.80 46.19 -4.86
CA SER A 491 -21.21 46.33 -5.23
C SER A 491 -21.92 47.53 -4.62
N GLU A 492 -21.19 48.42 -3.94
CA GLU A 492 -21.68 49.65 -3.30
C GLU A 492 -22.61 49.44 -2.10
N ASP A 493 -22.74 48.21 -1.59
CA ASP A 493 -23.40 47.92 -0.32
C ASP A 493 -22.44 48.17 0.86
N LEU A 494 -22.30 49.45 1.23
CA LEU A 494 -21.42 49.87 2.32
C LEU A 494 -21.80 49.25 3.68
N PRO A 495 -23.09 49.19 4.08
CA PRO A 495 -23.50 48.55 5.33
C PRO A 495 -23.15 47.06 5.36
N GLY A 496 -23.42 46.33 4.27
CA GLY A 496 -23.08 44.90 4.17
C GLY A 496 -21.58 44.66 4.25
N ALA A 497 -20.78 45.47 3.56
CA ALA A 497 -19.32 45.41 3.61
C ALA A 497 -18.77 45.70 5.01
N ALA A 498 -19.26 46.77 5.65
CA ALA A 498 -18.88 47.12 7.02
C ALA A 498 -19.21 45.99 8.01
N GLY A 499 -20.35 45.31 7.82
CA GLY A 499 -20.71 44.12 8.60
C GLY A 499 -19.68 43.00 8.51
N GLN A 500 -19.13 42.73 7.31
CA GLN A 500 -18.12 41.68 7.13
C GLN A 500 -16.76 42.06 7.71
N TYR A 501 -16.26 43.27 7.44
CA TYR A 501 -14.97 43.71 8.00
C TYR A 501 -15.01 43.82 9.53
N SER A 502 -16.18 44.19 10.09
CA SER A 502 -16.39 44.27 11.54
C SER A 502 -16.24 42.93 12.25
N LYS A 503 -16.20 41.80 11.51
CA LYS A 503 -15.89 40.49 12.08
C LYS A 503 -14.44 40.38 12.59
N LEU A 504 -13.50 41.13 12.01
CA LEU A 504 -12.09 41.14 12.41
C LEU A 504 -11.78 42.29 13.38
N VAL A 505 -12.32 43.48 13.13
CA VAL A 505 -12.01 44.67 13.94
C VAL A 505 -13.17 45.64 13.83
N THR A 506 -13.60 46.24 14.94
CA THR A 506 -14.68 47.24 14.90
C THR A 506 -14.17 48.55 14.29
N GLN A 507 -15.09 49.38 13.79
CA GLN A 507 -14.76 50.71 13.26
C GLN A 507 -14.02 51.61 14.28
N ALA A 508 -14.28 51.41 15.58
CA ALA A 508 -13.61 52.12 16.67
C ALA A 508 -12.20 51.58 16.99
N GLY A 509 -11.72 50.55 16.29
CA GLY A 509 -10.44 49.92 16.57
C GLY A 509 -10.45 49.03 17.81
N ALA A 510 -11.61 48.47 18.16
CA ALA A 510 -11.77 47.52 19.26
C ALA A 510 -11.99 46.09 18.75
N VAL A 511 -11.72 45.11 19.61
CA VAL A 511 -11.88 43.68 19.33
C VAL A 511 -13.38 43.33 19.28
N PRO A 512 -13.88 42.72 18.19
CA PRO A 512 -15.28 42.36 18.08
C PRO A 512 -15.61 41.05 18.81
N ALA A 513 -16.88 40.84 19.14
CA ALA A 513 -17.40 39.62 19.78
C ALA A 513 -17.83 38.56 18.74
N THR A 514 -16.96 38.23 17.79
CA THR A 514 -17.24 37.25 16.72
C THR A 514 -16.61 35.89 17.02
N ALA A 515 -17.02 34.86 16.28
CA ALA A 515 -16.49 33.51 16.40
C ALA A 515 -14.95 33.44 16.26
N LEU A 516 -14.33 34.34 15.49
CA LEU A 516 -12.87 34.49 15.38
C LEU A 516 -12.19 34.78 16.73
N TYR A 517 -12.90 35.39 17.68
CA TYR A 517 -12.37 35.77 19.00
C TYR A 517 -12.96 34.94 20.15
N THR A 518 -14.19 34.44 20.00
CA THR A 518 -14.91 33.72 21.06
C THR A 518 -14.72 32.21 21.01
N THR A 519 -14.33 31.63 19.87
CA THR A 519 -14.13 30.19 19.74
C THR A 519 -12.85 29.76 20.46
N ALA A 520 -12.98 28.87 21.44
CA ALA A 520 -11.87 28.47 22.33
C ALA A 520 -10.68 27.83 21.60
N SER A 521 -10.93 27.07 20.53
CA SER A 521 -9.89 26.45 19.70
C SER A 521 -9.03 27.46 18.94
N LEU A 522 -9.57 28.65 18.67
CA LEU A 522 -8.93 29.75 17.93
C LEU A 522 -8.28 30.78 18.86
N ALA A 523 -8.19 30.52 20.17
CA ALA A 523 -7.75 31.50 21.16
C ALA A 523 -6.33 32.02 20.92
N ASN A 524 -5.41 31.17 20.44
CA ASN A 524 -4.02 31.53 20.17
C ASN A 524 -3.89 32.58 19.04
N PRO A 525 -4.35 32.32 17.79
CA PRO A 525 -4.30 33.34 16.75
C PRO A 525 -5.17 34.56 17.08
N ALA A 526 -6.28 34.38 17.80
CA ALA A 526 -7.09 35.49 18.29
C ALA A 526 -6.34 36.38 19.27
N ALA A 527 -5.48 35.83 20.15
CA ALA A 527 -4.64 36.61 21.06
C ALA A 527 -3.65 37.49 20.28
N THR A 528 -3.02 36.95 19.24
CA THR A 528 -2.17 37.74 18.32
C THR A 528 -2.94 38.90 17.69
N ALA A 529 -4.14 38.65 17.18
CA ALA A 529 -4.99 39.69 16.61
C ALA A 529 -5.42 40.74 17.66
N ARG A 530 -5.71 40.32 18.90
CA ARG A 530 -6.01 41.25 20.02
C ARG A 530 -4.82 42.17 20.32
N THR A 531 -3.61 41.61 20.39
CA THR A 531 -2.38 42.39 20.60
C THR A 531 -2.20 43.43 19.49
N LEU A 532 -2.43 43.06 18.24
CA LEU A 532 -2.38 44.01 17.12
C LEU A 532 -3.43 45.13 17.27
N ILE A 533 -4.68 44.78 17.57
CA ILE A 533 -5.79 45.73 17.70
C ILE A 533 -5.51 46.76 18.81
N GLN A 534 -5.00 46.30 19.96
CA GLN A 534 -4.59 47.17 21.07
C GLN A 534 -3.46 48.15 20.69
N ASN A 535 -2.69 47.83 19.65
CA ASN A 535 -1.53 48.58 19.20
C ASN A 535 -1.76 49.29 17.85
N LEU A 536 -3.00 49.42 17.37
CA LEU A 536 -3.30 50.08 16.08
C LEU A 536 -2.78 51.52 16.00
N ALA A 537 -2.74 52.22 17.14
CA ALA A 537 -2.27 53.60 17.25
C ALA A 537 -0.77 53.72 17.61
N THR A 538 -0.11 52.64 18.06
CA THR A 538 1.30 52.70 18.48
C THR A 538 2.23 52.59 17.27
N ARG A 539 3.36 53.32 17.32
CA ARG A 539 4.37 53.33 16.25
C ARG A 539 5.78 53.19 16.88
N PRO A 540 6.61 52.23 16.43
CA PRO A 540 6.32 51.18 15.45
C PRO A 540 5.32 50.14 15.98
N ILE A 541 4.61 49.47 15.08
CA ILE A 541 3.73 48.34 15.45
C ILE A 541 4.63 47.18 15.94
N PRO A 542 4.24 46.44 16.99
CA PRO A 542 4.99 45.27 17.44
C PRO A 542 5.21 44.24 16.33
N GLU A 543 6.34 43.53 16.37
CA GLU A 543 6.63 42.45 15.43
C GLU A 543 5.68 41.26 15.72
N LEU A 544 4.74 41.02 14.80
CA LEU A 544 3.68 40.02 14.90
C LEU A 544 3.63 39.18 13.60
N PRO A 545 3.05 37.96 13.64
CA PRO A 545 2.80 37.16 12.44
C PRO A 545 2.14 37.99 11.32
N GLY A 546 2.79 38.01 10.16
CA GLY A 546 2.43 38.91 9.05
C GLY A 546 1.02 38.67 8.51
N GLU A 547 0.59 37.41 8.40
CA GLU A 547 -0.68 37.07 7.75
C GLU A 547 -1.91 37.50 8.55
N ILE A 548 -1.91 37.24 9.86
CA ILE A 548 -2.96 37.74 10.77
C ILE A 548 -2.98 39.27 10.70
N SER A 549 -1.79 39.89 10.70
CA SER A 549 -1.67 41.34 10.72
C SER A 549 -2.21 42.00 9.46
N ILE A 550 -1.89 41.44 8.28
CA ILE A 550 -2.35 41.94 6.98
C ILE A 550 -3.88 41.92 6.90
N LEU A 551 -4.52 40.84 7.34
CA LEU A 551 -5.98 40.69 7.27
C LEU A 551 -6.70 41.68 8.19
N VAL A 552 -6.25 41.81 9.45
CA VAL A 552 -6.83 42.74 10.42
C VAL A 552 -6.64 44.20 9.99
N LEU A 553 -5.44 44.57 9.54
CA LEU A 553 -5.14 45.93 9.07
C LEU A 553 -5.92 46.27 7.78
N SER A 554 -6.09 45.30 6.89
CA SER A 554 -6.89 45.48 5.66
C SER A 554 -8.35 45.76 6.00
N ALA A 555 -8.96 44.95 6.88
CA ALA A 555 -10.32 45.17 7.36
C ALA A 555 -10.48 46.54 8.06
N PHE A 556 -9.53 46.89 8.94
CA PHE A 556 -9.56 48.20 9.62
C PHE A 556 -9.48 49.36 8.61
N SER A 557 -8.57 49.28 7.64
CA SER A 557 -8.43 50.31 6.60
C SER A 557 -9.72 50.48 5.80
N LYS A 558 -10.39 49.39 5.44
CA LYS A 558 -11.66 49.43 4.69
C LYS A 558 -12.80 50.03 5.52
N LEU A 559 -12.87 49.72 6.82
CA LEU A 559 -13.84 50.35 7.71
C LEU A 559 -13.61 51.86 7.84
N GLN A 560 -12.37 52.33 7.89
CA GLN A 560 -12.07 53.77 7.89
C GLN A 560 -12.45 54.43 6.56
N GLN A 561 -12.28 53.74 5.43
CA GLN A 561 -12.73 54.25 4.12
C GLN A 561 -14.25 54.40 4.07
N ILE A 562 -14.99 53.39 4.54
CA ILE A 562 -16.46 53.42 4.62
C ILE A 562 -16.92 54.55 5.55
N ALA A 563 -16.27 54.72 6.71
CA ALA A 563 -16.57 55.79 7.66
C ALA A 563 -16.45 57.20 7.06
N GLN A 564 -15.56 57.35 6.08
CA GLN A 564 -15.30 58.61 5.39
C GLN A 564 -16.08 58.75 4.07
N ASN A 565 -17.03 57.84 3.79
CA ASN A 565 -17.78 57.77 2.52
C ASN A 565 -16.88 57.71 1.28
N LEU A 566 -15.72 57.06 1.40
CA LEU A 566 -14.87 56.78 0.26
C LEU A 566 -15.42 55.58 -0.51
N ASP A 567 -15.12 55.50 -1.81
CA ASP A 567 -15.38 54.27 -2.57
C ASP A 567 -14.44 53.13 -2.15
N PHE A 568 -14.64 51.91 -2.68
CA PHE A 568 -13.77 50.74 -2.40
C PHE A 568 -12.28 51.04 -2.58
N TYR A 569 -11.98 51.97 -3.47
CA TYR A 569 -10.64 52.38 -3.80
C TYR A 569 -10.12 53.49 -2.89
N GLY A 570 -10.93 54.10 -2.03
CA GLY A 570 -10.49 55.14 -1.09
C GLY A 570 -10.42 56.54 -1.72
N LEU A 571 -11.33 56.88 -2.63
CA LEU A 571 -11.31 58.14 -3.39
C LEU A 571 -12.51 59.06 -3.09
N LEU A 572 -12.27 60.37 -3.06
CA LEU A 572 -13.26 61.46 -3.04
C LEU A 572 -13.44 62.09 -4.45
N LEU A 573 -14.44 62.96 -4.62
CA LEU A 573 -14.93 63.47 -5.93
C LEU A 573 -13.92 64.28 -6.78
N SER A 574 -12.88 64.91 -6.21
CA SER A 574 -11.94 65.77 -6.98
C SER A 574 -10.49 65.27 -6.97
N PRO A 575 -9.88 65.00 -8.15
CA PRO A 575 -8.45 64.72 -8.28
C PRO A 575 -7.59 65.98 -8.07
N ILE A 576 -6.46 65.85 -7.37
CA ILE A 576 -5.48 66.94 -7.16
C ILE A 576 -4.45 66.97 -8.31
N HIS A 577 -4.27 65.86 -9.03
CA HIS A 577 -3.29 65.70 -10.09
C HIS A 577 -3.94 65.69 -11.48
N THR A 578 -3.18 66.08 -12.50
CA THR A 578 -3.64 66.11 -13.89
C THR A 578 -3.86 64.71 -14.46
N PHE A 579 -4.69 64.63 -15.50
CA PHE A 579 -4.97 63.40 -16.25
C PHE A 579 -3.69 62.67 -16.68
N GLU A 580 -2.72 63.37 -17.27
CA GLU A 580 -1.49 62.76 -17.83
C GLU A 580 -0.63 62.09 -16.75
N TYR A 581 -0.48 62.73 -15.59
CA TYR A 581 0.26 62.15 -14.46
C TYR A 581 -0.42 60.88 -13.95
N LEU A 582 -1.74 60.96 -13.70
CA LEU A 582 -2.53 59.82 -13.22
C LEU A 582 -2.53 58.67 -14.23
N GLN A 583 -2.55 58.98 -15.54
CA GLN A 583 -2.40 57.97 -16.59
C GLN A 583 -1.05 57.25 -16.51
N SER A 584 0.05 57.97 -16.30
CA SER A 584 1.38 57.36 -16.15
C SER A 584 1.44 56.44 -14.93
N VAL A 585 0.93 56.87 -13.79
CA VAL A 585 0.92 56.08 -12.55
C VAL A 585 0.00 54.85 -12.68
N ALA A 586 -1.19 55.01 -13.27
CA ALA A 586 -2.09 53.88 -13.54
C ALA A 586 -1.45 52.84 -14.46
N ARG A 587 -0.69 53.27 -15.48
CA ARG A 587 0.09 52.37 -16.35
C ARG A 587 1.20 51.64 -15.60
N GLY A 588 1.92 52.32 -14.71
CA GLY A 588 2.94 51.70 -13.86
C GLY A 588 2.36 50.56 -13.01
N PHE A 589 1.26 50.80 -12.30
CA PHE A 589 0.60 49.74 -11.53
C PHE A 589 0.02 48.62 -12.40
N ALA A 590 -0.50 48.94 -13.59
CA ALA A 590 -0.93 47.92 -14.53
C ALA A 590 0.25 47.05 -15.01
N GLN A 591 1.43 47.64 -15.24
CA GLN A 591 2.65 46.91 -15.60
C GLN A 591 3.16 46.01 -14.46
N GLU A 592 3.19 46.50 -13.22
CA GLU A 592 3.55 45.68 -12.04
C GLU A 592 2.56 44.51 -11.84
N ALA A 593 1.26 44.75 -12.04
CA ALA A 593 0.26 43.70 -12.02
C ALA A 593 0.49 42.66 -13.13
N MET A 594 0.86 43.09 -14.36
CA MET A 594 1.22 42.17 -15.45
C MET A 594 2.45 41.32 -15.08
N GLN A 595 3.49 41.91 -14.51
CA GLN A 595 4.71 41.18 -14.11
C GLN A 595 4.42 40.17 -13.01
N ALA A 596 3.62 40.54 -12.00
CA ALA A 596 3.20 39.61 -10.95
C ALA A 596 2.33 38.47 -11.51
N GLU A 597 1.46 38.76 -12.48
CA GLU A 597 0.65 37.75 -13.18
C GLU A 597 1.54 36.77 -13.99
N GLU A 598 2.58 37.27 -14.66
CA GLU A 598 3.56 36.41 -15.34
C GLU A 598 4.29 35.48 -14.36
N GLN A 599 4.68 35.98 -13.18
CA GLN A 599 5.27 35.13 -12.14
C GLN A 599 4.27 34.10 -11.59
N PHE A 600 3.00 34.49 -11.41
CA PHE A 600 1.93 33.55 -11.07
C PHE A 600 1.81 32.44 -12.12
N ILE A 601 1.78 32.78 -13.42
CA ILE A 601 1.73 31.79 -14.52
C ILE A 601 2.96 30.88 -14.48
N ASN A 602 4.16 31.43 -14.26
CA ASN A 602 5.38 30.65 -14.15
C ASN A 602 5.35 29.67 -12.98
N PHE A 603 4.90 30.10 -11.79
CA PHE A 603 4.77 29.22 -10.63
C PHE A 603 3.68 28.17 -10.83
N LYS A 604 2.57 28.53 -11.48
CA LYS A 604 1.52 27.57 -11.82
C LYS A 604 2.01 26.52 -12.81
N SER A 605 2.78 26.92 -13.82
CA SER A 605 3.42 25.98 -14.76
C SER A 605 4.44 25.06 -14.07
N ARG A 606 5.21 25.58 -13.10
CA ARG A 606 6.11 24.77 -12.28
C ARG A 606 5.37 23.79 -11.38
N GLN A 607 4.26 24.21 -10.78
CA GLN A 607 3.37 23.31 -10.05
C GLN A 607 2.91 22.16 -10.95
N GLU A 608 2.36 22.46 -12.12
CA GLU A 608 1.85 21.43 -13.05
C GLU A 608 2.95 20.47 -13.50
N ALA A 609 4.18 20.98 -13.72
CA ALA A 609 5.34 20.15 -14.04
C ALA A 609 5.78 19.27 -12.85
N ALA A 610 5.73 19.80 -11.63
CA ALA A 610 6.03 19.06 -10.41
C ALA A 610 4.98 17.96 -10.16
N GLU A 611 3.70 18.27 -10.35
CA GLU A 611 2.60 17.31 -10.28
C GLU A 611 2.70 16.21 -11.34
N ALA A 612 3.11 16.56 -12.57
CA ALA A 612 3.38 15.58 -13.62
C ALA A 612 4.58 14.68 -13.24
N THR A 613 5.66 15.27 -12.73
CA THR A 613 6.84 14.52 -12.26
C THR A 613 6.45 13.55 -11.15
N ARG A 614 5.64 13.99 -10.17
CA ARG A 614 5.15 13.13 -9.10
C ARG A 614 4.34 11.96 -9.64
N ARG A 615 3.41 12.21 -10.58
CA ARG A 615 2.64 11.16 -11.25
C ARG A 615 3.51 10.18 -12.04
N ASP A 616 4.54 10.67 -12.73
CA ASP A 616 5.48 9.83 -13.46
C ASP A 616 6.31 8.95 -12.49
N LEU A 617 6.69 9.48 -11.33
CA LEU A 617 7.37 8.73 -10.28
C LEU A 617 6.46 7.68 -9.63
N GLU A 618 5.20 8.02 -9.34
CA GLU A 618 4.19 7.09 -8.85
C GLU A 618 3.97 5.94 -9.85
N ALA A 619 3.82 6.26 -11.14
CA ALA A 619 3.69 5.25 -12.20
C ALA A 619 4.97 4.42 -12.35
N THR A 620 6.16 5.02 -12.21
CA THR A 620 7.44 4.29 -12.26
C THR A 620 7.59 3.32 -11.10
N SER A 621 7.21 3.73 -9.88
CA SER A 621 7.17 2.86 -8.70
C SER A 621 6.22 1.68 -8.92
N ALA A 622 4.98 1.96 -9.32
CA ALA A 622 3.98 0.93 -9.61
C ALA A 622 4.45 -0.07 -10.68
N MET A 623 5.00 0.43 -11.79
CA MET A 623 5.56 -0.43 -12.84
C MET A 623 6.73 -1.28 -12.35
N ALA A 624 7.58 -0.74 -11.46
CA ALA A 624 8.71 -1.47 -10.91
C ALA A 624 8.28 -2.57 -9.94
N HIS A 625 7.25 -2.34 -9.12
CA HIS A 625 6.63 -3.36 -8.28
C HIS A 625 5.98 -4.46 -9.12
N ALA A 626 5.21 -4.10 -10.14
CA ALA A 626 4.62 -5.07 -11.07
C ALA A 626 5.68 -5.89 -11.84
N GLU A 627 6.82 -5.28 -12.20
CA GLU A 627 7.97 -6.01 -12.76
C GLU A 627 8.52 -7.02 -11.73
N ALA A 628 8.71 -6.61 -10.48
CA ALA A 628 9.20 -7.49 -9.42
C ALA A 628 8.29 -8.70 -9.20
N ASP A 629 6.97 -8.51 -9.18
CA ASP A 629 6.00 -9.61 -9.07
C ASP A 629 6.06 -10.56 -10.26
N ALA A 630 6.13 -10.02 -11.49
CA ALA A 630 6.28 -10.83 -12.69
C ALA A 630 7.59 -11.65 -12.67
N ARG A 631 8.69 -11.05 -12.18
CA ARG A 631 9.98 -11.75 -12.02
C ARG A 631 9.96 -12.80 -10.91
N SER A 632 9.22 -12.56 -9.83
CA SER A 632 8.98 -13.57 -8.80
C SER A 632 8.32 -14.82 -9.40
N GLN A 633 7.26 -14.64 -10.18
CA GLN A 633 6.58 -15.77 -10.83
C GLN A 633 7.48 -16.50 -11.85
N GLN A 634 8.37 -15.79 -12.53
CA GLN A 634 9.39 -16.39 -13.41
C GLN A 634 10.42 -17.21 -12.62
N SER A 635 10.88 -16.72 -11.46
CA SER A 635 11.78 -17.46 -10.57
C SER A 635 11.14 -18.76 -10.08
N ILE A 636 9.87 -18.70 -9.65
CA ILE A 636 9.09 -19.89 -9.25
C ILE A 636 8.98 -20.89 -10.41
N SER A 637 8.62 -20.43 -11.61
CA SER A 637 8.49 -21.30 -12.79
C SER A 637 9.83 -21.96 -13.16
N ALA A 638 10.95 -21.23 -13.01
CA ALA A 638 12.28 -21.78 -13.24
C ALA A 638 12.70 -22.81 -12.17
N ALA A 639 12.24 -22.65 -10.92
CA ALA A 639 12.43 -23.66 -9.87
C ALA A 639 11.63 -24.94 -10.14
N ASP A 640 10.42 -24.81 -10.71
CA ASP A 640 9.62 -25.96 -11.16
C ASP A 640 10.33 -26.74 -12.28
N ASP A 641 10.99 -26.05 -13.22
CA ASP A 641 11.81 -26.67 -14.26
C ASP A 641 12.99 -27.48 -13.70
N VAL A 642 13.62 -27.02 -12.60
CA VAL A 642 14.66 -27.78 -11.89
C VAL A 642 14.07 -29.08 -11.33
N THR A 643 12.88 -29.01 -10.73
CA THR A 643 12.18 -30.18 -10.20
C THR A 643 11.83 -31.17 -11.31
N ALA A 644 11.37 -30.68 -12.46
CA ALA A 644 11.09 -31.50 -13.63
C ALA A 644 12.35 -32.18 -14.19
N ALA A 645 13.47 -31.45 -14.29
CA ALA A 645 14.75 -31.99 -14.73
C ALA A 645 15.32 -33.04 -13.75
N GLN A 646 15.14 -32.84 -12.44
CA GLN A 646 15.54 -33.83 -11.43
C GLN A 646 14.76 -35.14 -11.60
N ARG A 647 13.43 -35.06 -11.78
CA ARG A 647 12.60 -36.24 -12.04
C ARG A 647 13.00 -36.95 -13.33
N ALA A 648 13.43 -36.22 -14.35
CA ALA A 648 13.94 -36.80 -15.59
C ALA A 648 15.26 -37.58 -15.37
N LEU A 649 16.16 -37.05 -14.53
CA LEU A 649 17.39 -37.74 -14.13
C LEU A 649 17.09 -39.01 -13.32
N ASP A 650 16.18 -38.94 -12.35
CA ASP A 650 15.77 -40.09 -11.54
C ASP A 650 15.15 -41.19 -12.42
N LEU A 651 14.31 -40.80 -13.39
CA LEU A 651 13.74 -41.73 -14.36
C LEU A 651 14.82 -42.38 -15.24
N ALA A 652 15.83 -41.62 -15.69
CA ALA A 652 16.94 -42.15 -16.47
C ALA A 652 17.75 -43.18 -15.67
N ASN A 653 18.08 -42.87 -14.41
CA ASN A 653 18.76 -43.79 -13.49
C ASN A 653 17.94 -45.05 -13.22
N LYS A 654 16.62 -44.90 -13.03
CA LYS A 654 15.72 -46.03 -12.83
C LYS A 654 15.67 -46.94 -14.06
N ARG A 655 15.52 -46.39 -15.27
CA ARG A 655 15.54 -47.16 -16.53
C ARG A 655 16.84 -47.95 -16.69
N LEU A 656 17.97 -47.33 -16.34
CA LEU A 656 19.26 -48.01 -16.36
C LEU A 656 19.30 -49.18 -15.36
N SER A 657 18.90 -48.94 -14.10
CA SER A 657 18.84 -49.99 -13.06
C SER A 657 17.91 -51.14 -13.47
N ASP A 658 16.72 -50.83 -13.97
CA ASP A 658 15.73 -51.82 -14.40
C ASP A 658 16.26 -52.64 -15.59
N ALA A 659 16.96 -52.02 -16.54
CA ALA A 659 17.59 -52.71 -17.67
C ALA A 659 18.73 -53.66 -17.23
N VAL A 660 19.55 -53.23 -16.27
CA VAL A 660 20.61 -54.08 -15.67
C VAL A 660 19.99 -55.26 -14.93
N ALA A 661 18.95 -55.02 -14.12
CA ALA A 661 18.23 -56.08 -13.41
C ALA A 661 17.56 -57.06 -14.38
N GLN A 662 16.94 -56.55 -15.45
CA GLN A 662 16.31 -57.37 -16.49
C GLN A 662 17.32 -58.27 -17.20
N LYS A 663 18.51 -57.74 -17.55
CA LYS A 663 19.59 -58.54 -18.15
C LYS A 663 20.04 -59.65 -17.20
N ALA A 664 20.25 -59.34 -15.92
CA ALA A 664 20.66 -60.32 -14.91
C ALA A 664 19.60 -61.42 -14.71
N ALA A 665 18.32 -61.04 -14.63
CA ALA A 665 17.20 -61.97 -14.51
C ALA A 665 17.08 -62.87 -15.74
N TYR A 666 17.20 -62.30 -16.95
CA TYR A 666 17.18 -63.06 -18.20
C TYR A 666 18.34 -64.05 -18.26
N ALA A 667 19.57 -63.63 -17.90
CA ALA A 667 20.74 -64.51 -17.87
C ALA A 667 20.54 -65.70 -16.90
N ALA A 668 19.96 -65.45 -15.73
CA ALA A 668 19.71 -66.48 -14.72
C ALA A 668 18.62 -67.48 -15.15
N GLN A 669 17.54 -67.02 -15.79
CA GLN A 669 16.37 -67.86 -16.11
C GLN A 669 16.46 -68.57 -17.47
N SER A 670 17.02 -67.91 -18.49
CA SER A 670 17.03 -68.44 -19.87
C SER A 670 17.83 -69.73 -20.03
N SER A 671 18.89 -69.94 -19.24
CA SER A 671 19.71 -71.16 -19.30
C SER A 671 18.92 -72.43 -18.95
N ALA A 672 18.03 -72.35 -17.96
CA ALA A 672 17.18 -73.45 -17.54
C ALA A 672 16.10 -73.78 -18.58
N GLU A 673 15.51 -72.75 -19.21
CA GLU A 673 14.51 -72.93 -20.26
C GLU A 673 15.11 -73.56 -21.52
N ILE A 674 16.26 -73.04 -21.98
CA ILE A 674 16.98 -73.57 -23.14
C ILE A 674 17.35 -75.04 -22.90
N TRP A 675 17.81 -75.37 -21.69
CA TRP A 675 18.08 -76.75 -21.32
C TRP A 675 16.82 -77.62 -21.32
N ALA A 676 15.72 -77.14 -20.74
CA ALA A 676 14.46 -77.90 -20.71
C ALA A 676 13.93 -78.21 -22.12
N GLN A 677 14.02 -77.24 -23.04
CA GLN A 677 13.66 -77.42 -24.44
C GLN A 677 14.58 -78.45 -25.13
N ALA A 678 15.89 -78.38 -24.93
CA ALA A 678 16.84 -79.35 -25.47
C ALA A 678 16.65 -80.77 -24.90
N ALA A 679 16.46 -80.89 -23.58
CA ALA A 679 16.23 -82.15 -22.89
C ALA A 679 14.95 -82.84 -23.38
N SER A 680 13.90 -82.08 -23.69
CA SER A 680 12.65 -82.62 -24.24
C SER A 680 12.85 -83.36 -25.57
N GLN A 681 13.76 -82.90 -26.44
CA GLN A 681 14.06 -83.53 -27.73
C GLN A 681 14.71 -84.92 -27.58
N ALA A 682 15.58 -85.07 -26.58
CA ALA A 682 16.19 -86.36 -26.23
C ALA A 682 15.14 -87.33 -25.67
N LEU A 683 14.29 -86.85 -24.74
CA LEU A 683 13.26 -87.65 -24.07
C LEU A 683 12.16 -88.13 -25.04
N VAL A 684 11.68 -87.27 -25.95
CA VAL A 684 10.67 -87.62 -26.96
C VAL A 684 11.19 -88.69 -27.93
N SER A 685 12.51 -88.73 -28.15
CA SER A 685 13.18 -89.74 -28.99
C SER A 685 13.52 -91.04 -28.25
N GLY A 686 13.04 -91.22 -27.01
CA GLY A 686 13.30 -92.41 -26.19
C GLY A 686 14.73 -92.52 -25.66
N GLN A 687 15.49 -91.42 -25.64
CA GLN A 687 16.86 -91.37 -25.10
C GLN A 687 16.87 -90.72 -23.72
N ASP A 688 17.92 -90.96 -22.94
CA ASP A 688 18.19 -90.26 -21.69
C ASP A 688 18.69 -88.82 -21.94
N ALA A 689 18.30 -87.89 -21.07
CA ALA A 689 18.66 -86.48 -21.14
C ALA A 689 19.82 -86.13 -20.20
N MET A 690 20.94 -86.85 -20.29
CA MET A 690 22.11 -86.55 -19.47
C MET A 690 22.74 -85.20 -19.87
N TYR A 691 22.76 -84.25 -18.93
CA TYR A 691 23.25 -82.89 -19.15
C TYR A 691 24.69 -82.84 -19.66
N SER A 692 25.58 -83.65 -19.08
CA SER A 692 27.00 -83.68 -19.44
C SER A 692 27.23 -84.11 -20.90
N GLU A 693 26.51 -85.13 -21.37
CA GLU A 693 26.69 -85.66 -22.73
C GLU A 693 26.11 -84.73 -23.80
N ILE A 694 24.90 -84.22 -23.58
CA ILE A 694 24.26 -83.28 -24.51
C ILE A 694 25.05 -81.95 -24.56
N SER A 695 25.58 -81.50 -23.42
CA SER A 695 26.43 -80.31 -23.36
C SER A 695 27.76 -80.52 -24.09
N GLU A 696 28.44 -81.67 -23.91
CA GLU A 696 29.70 -81.95 -24.61
C GLU A 696 29.50 -82.00 -26.14
N LEU A 697 28.40 -82.59 -26.61
CA LEU A 697 28.04 -82.58 -28.03
C LEU A 697 27.74 -81.16 -28.55
N ALA A 698 27.03 -80.35 -27.77
CA ALA A 698 26.79 -78.94 -28.12
C ALA A 698 28.09 -78.11 -28.14
N ASP A 699 29.05 -78.42 -27.27
CA ASP A 699 30.36 -77.76 -27.24
C ASP A 699 31.25 -78.18 -28.43
N LYS A 700 31.17 -79.45 -28.85
CA LYS A 700 31.80 -79.93 -30.09
C LYS A 700 31.26 -79.18 -31.32
N LEU A 701 29.94 -79.01 -31.40
CA LEU A 701 29.31 -78.16 -32.43
C LEU A 701 29.84 -76.72 -32.36
N ALA A 702 29.98 -76.15 -31.17
CA ALA A 702 30.51 -74.80 -30.99
C ALA A 702 31.97 -74.64 -31.42
N ARG A 703 32.79 -75.70 -31.30
CA ARG A 703 34.18 -75.74 -31.79
C ARG A 703 34.31 -76.06 -33.28
N GLY A 704 33.19 -76.31 -33.97
CA GLY A 704 33.18 -76.69 -35.40
C GLY A 704 33.56 -78.15 -35.64
N GLU A 705 33.53 -78.99 -34.61
CA GLU A 705 33.80 -80.42 -34.71
C GLU A 705 32.58 -81.20 -35.21
N THR A 706 32.81 -82.33 -35.88
CA THR A 706 31.73 -83.25 -36.29
C THR A 706 31.22 -84.03 -35.07
N ILE A 707 29.91 -84.00 -34.84
CA ILE A 707 29.26 -84.80 -33.77
C ILE A 707 28.70 -86.11 -34.32
N SER A 708 28.80 -87.19 -33.54
CA SER A 708 28.24 -88.51 -33.87
C SER A 708 27.63 -89.16 -32.61
N GLY A 709 26.55 -89.93 -32.77
CA GLY A 709 25.81 -90.52 -31.64
C GLY A 709 24.32 -90.78 -31.96
N PRO A 710 23.50 -91.13 -30.95
CA PRO A 710 22.07 -91.37 -31.12
C PRO A 710 21.32 -90.13 -31.62
N GLY A 711 20.43 -90.29 -32.60
CA GLY A 711 19.74 -89.18 -33.28
C GLY A 711 19.03 -88.20 -32.35
N GLY A 712 18.36 -88.70 -31.29
CA GLY A 712 17.70 -87.87 -30.28
C GLY A 712 18.66 -86.99 -29.46
N LYS A 713 19.87 -87.50 -29.16
CA LYS A 713 20.92 -86.74 -28.45
C LYS A 713 21.57 -85.69 -29.37
N LEU A 714 21.74 -86.01 -30.65
CA LEU A 714 22.24 -85.05 -31.66
C LEU A 714 21.26 -83.90 -31.88
N ALA A 715 19.95 -84.18 -31.96
CA ALA A 715 18.90 -83.17 -32.08
C ALA A 715 18.82 -82.27 -30.83
N ALA A 716 18.92 -82.86 -29.63
CA ALA A 716 19.01 -82.12 -28.38
C ALA A 716 20.25 -81.21 -28.31
N ALA A 717 21.42 -81.71 -28.76
CA ALA A 717 22.66 -80.94 -28.81
C ALA A 717 22.59 -79.77 -29.80
N GLN A 718 21.98 -79.94 -30.98
CA GLN A 718 21.75 -78.86 -31.94
C GLN A 718 20.79 -77.79 -31.38
N THR A 719 19.73 -78.22 -30.71
CA THR A 719 18.77 -77.32 -30.05
C THR A 719 19.44 -76.51 -28.93
N LEU A 720 20.26 -77.17 -28.11
CA LEU A 720 21.02 -76.52 -27.04
C LEU A 720 22.05 -75.51 -27.59
N TYR A 721 22.77 -75.87 -28.66
CA TYR A 721 23.71 -74.97 -29.34
C TYR A 721 23.03 -73.72 -29.92
N ALA A 722 21.92 -73.90 -30.66
CA ALA A 722 21.16 -72.80 -31.23
C ALA A 722 20.53 -71.91 -30.14
N GLY A 723 20.02 -72.50 -29.06
CA GLY A 723 19.51 -71.79 -27.90
C GLY A 723 20.58 -70.94 -27.21
N ARG A 724 21.78 -71.50 -26.97
CA ARG A 724 22.93 -70.75 -26.41
C ARG A 724 23.35 -69.58 -27.30
N LYS A 725 23.34 -69.73 -28.63
CA LYS A 725 23.64 -68.63 -29.57
C LYS A 725 22.58 -67.52 -29.53
N THR A 726 21.31 -67.89 -29.49
CA THR A 726 20.19 -66.94 -29.38
C THR A 726 20.25 -66.17 -28.06
N GLN A 727 20.51 -66.87 -26.96
CA GLN A 727 20.72 -66.28 -25.64
C GLN A 727 21.86 -65.26 -25.64
N ALA A 728 23.00 -65.59 -26.24
CA ALA A 728 24.15 -64.69 -26.34
C ALA A 728 23.83 -63.42 -27.15
N TYR A 729 23.07 -63.55 -28.24
CA TYR A 729 22.62 -62.40 -29.03
C TYR A 729 21.66 -61.49 -28.23
N GLU A 730 20.68 -62.06 -27.54
CA GLU A 730 19.75 -61.27 -26.71
C GLU A 730 20.46 -60.58 -25.55
N LEU A 731 21.41 -61.25 -24.88
CA LEU A 731 22.23 -60.64 -23.84
C LEU A 731 23.11 -59.50 -24.36
N GLN A 732 23.60 -59.60 -25.61
CA GLN A 732 24.32 -58.51 -26.27
C GLN A 732 23.39 -57.34 -26.59
N LYS A 733 22.21 -57.59 -27.16
CA LYS A 733 21.21 -56.56 -27.43
C LYS A 733 20.77 -55.83 -26.16
N MET A 734 20.58 -56.56 -25.06
CA MET A 734 20.32 -55.95 -23.75
C MET A 734 21.53 -55.14 -23.24
N GLN A 735 22.76 -55.58 -23.52
CA GLN A 735 23.97 -54.79 -23.20
C GLN A 735 24.04 -53.49 -23.98
N ASP A 736 23.70 -53.52 -25.27
CA ASP A 736 23.70 -52.33 -26.13
C ASP A 736 22.66 -51.31 -25.63
N ASN A 737 21.46 -51.77 -25.24
CA ASN A 737 20.43 -50.94 -24.60
C ASN A 737 20.90 -50.35 -23.26
N ILE A 738 21.59 -51.14 -22.43
CA ILE A 738 22.20 -50.62 -21.18
C ILE A 738 23.21 -49.51 -21.51
N SER A 739 24.06 -49.69 -22.52
CA SER A 739 25.04 -48.68 -22.93
C SER A 739 24.38 -47.40 -23.47
N GLU A 740 23.26 -47.50 -24.19
CA GLU A 740 22.45 -46.34 -24.60
C GLU A 740 21.87 -45.60 -23.39
N LEU A 741 21.26 -46.32 -22.45
CA LEU A 741 20.70 -45.73 -21.23
C LEU A 741 21.79 -45.11 -20.33
N GLN A 742 22.98 -45.71 -20.28
CA GLN A 742 24.14 -45.13 -19.59
C GLN A 742 24.55 -43.79 -20.21
N ALA A 743 24.47 -43.64 -21.54
CA ALA A 743 24.77 -42.38 -22.22
C ALA A 743 23.68 -41.31 -22.02
N ALA A 744 22.43 -41.71 -21.72
CA ALA A 744 21.33 -40.78 -21.45
C ALA A 744 21.43 -40.10 -20.07
N VAL A 745 22.03 -40.76 -19.07
CA VAL A 745 22.22 -40.21 -17.71
C VAL A 745 23.00 -38.88 -17.71
N PRO A 746 24.20 -38.76 -18.31
CA PRO A 746 24.94 -37.49 -18.33
C PRO A 746 24.21 -36.38 -19.12
N ILE A 747 23.37 -36.72 -20.10
CA ILE A 747 22.52 -35.75 -20.80
C ILE A 747 21.47 -35.18 -19.84
N ALA A 748 20.80 -36.03 -19.07
CA ALA A 748 19.84 -35.60 -18.06
C ALA A 748 20.51 -34.78 -16.93
N GLN A 749 21.74 -35.15 -16.52
CA GLN A 749 22.54 -34.36 -15.57
C GLN A 749 22.89 -32.97 -16.12
N ALA A 750 23.29 -32.87 -17.39
CA ALA A 750 23.57 -31.59 -18.03
C ALA A 750 22.31 -30.72 -18.17
N GLN A 751 21.15 -31.32 -18.45
CA GLN A 751 19.86 -30.63 -18.47
C GLN A 751 19.48 -30.09 -17.10
N LEU A 752 19.68 -30.87 -16.03
CA LEU A 752 19.48 -30.42 -14.65
C LEU A 752 20.41 -29.25 -14.29
N ALA A 753 21.70 -29.36 -14.59
CA ALA A 753 22.65 -28.28 -14.34
C ALA A 753 22.27 -26.99 -15.12
N SER A 754 21.79 -27.13 -16.35
CA SER A 754 21.28 -26.00 -17.13
C SER A 754 20.02 -25.38 -16.53
N ALA A 755 19.07 -26.19 -16.04
CA ALA A 755 17.87 -25.71 -15.36
C ALA A 755 18.22 -24.97 -14.06
N GLN A 756 19.16 -25.50 -13.26
CA GLN A 756 19.65 -24.87 -12.04
C GLN A 756 20.29 -23.50 -12.32
N ALA A 757 21.09 -23.40 -13.39
CA ALA A 757 21.69 -22.13 -13.80
C ALA A 757 20.62 -21.09 -14.22
N ARG A 758 19.57 -21.52 -14.93
CA ARG A 758 18.44 -20.64 -15.31
C ARG A 758 17.63 -20.19 -14.10
N ALA A 759 17.36 -21.08 -13.14
CA ALA A 759 16.67 -20.72 -11.91
C ALA A 759 17.47 -19.68 -11.11
N LYS A 760 18.79 -19.86 -11.00
CA LYS A 760 19.66 -18.87 -10.34
C LYS A 760 19.70 -17.52 -11.06
N ALA A 761 19.68 -17.54 -12.40
CA ALA A 761 19.61 -16.30 -13.17
C ALA A 761 18.27 -15.57 -12.97
N ALA A 762 17.15 -16.30 -12.99
CA ALA A 762 15.82 -15.74 -12.73
C ALA A 762 15.69 -15.14 -11.32
N GLU A 763 16.30 -15.80 -10.33
CA GLU A 763 16.37 -15.28 -8.96
C GLU A 763 17.13 -13.95 -8.87
N ILE A 764 18.29 -13.85 -9.53
CA ILE A 764 19.07 -12.59 -9.59
C ILE A 764 18.28 -11.50 -10.31
N GLU A 765 17.56 -11.84 -11.39
CA GLU A 765 16.69 -10.88 -12.09
C GLU A 765 15.55 -10.38 -11.21
N TRP A 766 14.94 -11.24 -10.40
CA TRP A 766 13.93 -10.85 -9.43
C TRP A 766 14.49 -9.92 -8.35
N GLN A 767 15.64 -10.24 -7.77
CA GLN A 767 16.31 -9.37 -6.79
C GLN A 767 16.68 -8.01 -7.38
N ALA A 768 17.14 -7.97 -8.63
CA ALA A 768 17.40 -6.72 -9.34
C ALA A 768 16.11 -5.90 -9.56
N ALA A 769 14.98 -6.56 -9.83
CA ALA A 769 13.69 -5.89 -9.95
C ALA A 769 13.20 -5.30 -8.61
N LEU A 770 13.34 -6.05 -7.50
CA LEU A 770 13.05 -5.53 -6.15
C LEU A 770 13.91 -4.30 -5.81
N GLN A 771 15.20 -4.31 -6.16
CA GLN A 771 16.07 -3.15 -5.95
C GLN A 771 15.63 -1.95 -6.78
N ARG A 772 15.14 -2.14 -8.01
CA ARG A 772 14.59 -1.06 -8.84
C ARG A 772 13.32 -0.49 -8.23
N ALA A 773 12.43 -1.33 -7.70
CA ALA A 773 11.23 -0.89 -7.00
C ALA A 773 11.59 -0.02 -5.77
N SER A 774 12.53 -0.48 -4.94
CA SER A 774 13.03 0.30 -3.81
C SER A 774 13.66 1.65 -4.21
N LEU A 775 14.40 1.70 -5.32
CA LEU A 775 14.96 2.95 -5.84
C LEU A 775 13.88 3.90 -6.38
N ALA A 776 12.83 3.37 -6.99
CA ALA A 776 11.69 4.15 -7.45
C ALA A 776 10.92 4.76 -6.27
N ASP A 777 10.69 3.98 -5.20
CA ASP A 777 10.08 4.47 -3.96
C ASP A 777 10.95 5.54 -3.27
N ALA A 778 12.27 5.32 -3.22
CA ALA A 778 13.19 6.30 -2.66
C ALA A 778 13.22 7.61 -3.48
N ALA A 779 13.07 7.53 -4.81
CA ALA A 779 12.98 8.72 -5.67
C ALA A 779 11.68 9.49 -5.45
N LEU A 780 10.55 8.79 -5.30
CA LEU A 780 9.26 9.39 -4.95
C LEU A 780 9.32 10.06 -3.57
N GLN A 781 9.88 9.38 -2.57
CA GLN A 781 10.02 9.92 -1.22
C GLN A 781 10.98 11.12 -1.19
N ALA A 782 12.08 11.08 -1.95
CA ALA A 782 12.98 12.23 -2.07
C ALA A 782 12.26 13.44 -2.67
N PHE A 783 11.40 13.24 -3.67
CA PHE A 783 10.58 14.29 -4.25
C PHE A 783 9.57 14.85 -3.23
N ASP A 784 8.89 14.00 -2.46
CA ASP A 784 7.91 14.43 -1.46
C ASP A 784 8.55 15.16 -0.26
N ASN A 785 9.81 14.85 0.06
CA ASN A 785 10.58 15.50 1.12
C ASN A 785 11.25 16.81 0.68
N ASP A 786 11.29 17.10 -0.62
CA ASP A 786 11.88 18.34 -1.12
C ASP A 786 11.03 19.55 -0.73
N PHE A 787 11.68 20.70 -0.52
CA PHE A 787 10.96 21.94 -0.16
C PHE A 787 10.02 22.42 -1.28
N PHE A 788 10.39 22.19 -2.54
CA PHE A 788 9.67 22.66 -3.73
C PHE A 788 8.70 21.62 -4.30
N THR A 789 7.78 21.14 -3.45
CA THR A 789 6.66 20.30 -3.87
C THR A 789 5.63 21.07 -4.70
N ASP A 790 4.73 20.34 -5.36
CA ASP A 790 3.56 20.90 -6.04
C ASP A 790 2.72 21.79 -5.10
N GLU A 791 2.56 21.41 -3.84
CA GLU A 791 1.85 22.20 -2.83
C GLU A 791 2.54 23.54 -2.54
N THR A 792 3.88 23.54 -2.42
CA THR A 792 4.65 24.78 -2.22
C THR A 792 4.53 25.70 -3.44
N TRP A 793 4.67 25.17 -4.65
CA TRP A 793 4.47 25.94 -5.89
C TRP A 793 3.05 26.50 -5.99
N SER A 794 2.04 25.71 -5.61
CA SER A 794 0.64 26.12 -5.57
C SER A 794 0.47 27.34 -4.65
N LYS A 795 1.00 27.28 -3.42
CA LYS A 795 0.90 28.39 -2.45
C LYS A 795 1.68 29.62 -2.90
N MET A 796 2.87 29.46 -3.48
CA MET A 796 3.62 30.57 -4.07
C MET A 796 2.85 31.23 -5.22
N SER A 797 2.17 30.42 -6.05
CA SER A 797 1.31 30.92 -7.11
C SER A 797 0.14 31.74 -6.54
N ASP A 798 -0.50 31.27 -5.49
CA ASP A 798 -1.60 31.98 -4.83
C ASP A 798 -1.14 33.33 -4.26
N VAL A 799 0.03 33.38 -3.61
CA VAL A 799 0.60 34.64 -3.11
C VAL A 799 0.89 35.61 -4.26
N MET A 800 1.48 35.16 -5.38
CA MET A 800 1.73 36.05 -6.54
C MET A 800 0.44 36.53 -7.18
N ARG A 801 -0.59 35.69 -7.22
CA ARG A 801 -1.93 36.07 -7.67
C ARG A 801 -2.52 37.15 -6.77
N ASP A 802 -2.38 37.03 -5.46
CA ASP A 802 -2.87 38.02 -4.49
C ASP A 802 -2.12 39.37 -4.66
N ILE A 803 -0.80 39.32 -4.91
CA ILE A 803 0.00 40.51 -5.24
C ILE A 803 -0.44 41.14 -6.58
N SER A 804 -0.63 40.33 -7.63
CA SER A 804 -1.14 40.78 -8.94
C SER A 804 -2.48 41.49 -8.80
N ARG A 805 -3.43 40.89 -8.07
CA ARG A 805 -4.74 41.49 -7.76
C ARG A 805 -4.62 42.78 -6.96
N SER A 806 -3.71 42.85 -6.00
CA SER A 806 -3.45 44.06 -5.22
C SER A 806 -2.95 45.22 -6.10
N TYR A 807 -1.97 44.97 -6.98
CA TYR A 807 -1.50 45.96 -7.93
C TYR A 807 -2.56 46.34 -8.95
N LEU A 808 -3.35 45.39 -9.45
CA LEU A 808 -4.47 45.65 -10.35
C LEU A 808 -5.51 46.56 -9.69
N ASN A 809 -5.91 46.27 -8.45
CA ASN A 809 -6.84 47.11 -7.70
C ASN A 809 -6.29 48.54 -7.49
N ARG A 810 -4.99 48.68 -7.22
CA ARG A 810 -4.32 50.00 -7.17
C ARG A 810 -4.31 50.68 -8.54
N GLY A 811 -4.07 49.94 -9.62
CA GLY A 811 -4.17 50.42 -10.99
C GLY A 811 -5.56 50.93 -11.33
N ILE A 812 -6.61 50.18 -11.00
CA ILE A 812 -8.02 50.55 -11.22
C ILE A 812 -8.36 51.81 -10.40
N ARG A 813 -7.92 51.88 -9.13
CA ARG A 813 -8.06 53.09 -8.29
C ARG A 813 -7.52 54.32 -9.02
N ILE A 814 -6.27 54.27 -9.44
CA ILE A 814 -5.64 55.43 -10.08
C ILE A 814 -6.27 55.70 -11.45
N ALA A 815 -6.68 54.67 -12.19
CA ALA A 815 -7.40 54.83 -13.45
C ALA A 815 -8.79 55.49 -13.26
N LYS A 816 -9.48 55.21 -12.15
CA LYS A 816 -10.74 55.87 -11.79
C LYS A 816 -10.53 57.35 -11.41
N LEU A 817 -9.44 57.66 -10.71
CA LEU A 817 -9.02 59.06 -10.51
C LEU A 817 -8.70 59.76 -11.83
N MET A 818 -7.97 59.08 -12.72
CA MET A 818 -7.63 59.57 -14.05
C MET A 818 -8.89 59.87 -14.88
N GLU A 819 -9.88 58.97 -14.87
CA GLU A 819 -11.19 59.18 -15.50
C GLU A 819 -11.91 60.43 -14.97
N ARG A 820 -11.90 60.63 -13.65
CA ARG A 820 -12.47 61.84 -13.02
C ARG A 820 -11.70 63.09 -13.39
N ALA A 821 -10.37 63.03 -13.47
CA ALA A 821 -9.52 64.16 -13.85
C ALA A 821 -9.79 64.57 -15.30
N TYR A 822 -9.91 63.59 -16.20
CA TYR A 822 -10.28 63.84 -17.59
C TYR A 822 -11.65 64.53 -17.70
N ASN A 823 -12.63 64.03 -16.96
CA ASN A 823 -13.99 64.59 -16.92
C ASN A 823 -14.00 66.03 -16.39
N PHE A 824 -13.19 66.33 -15.39
CA PHE A 824 -13.04 67.68 -14.86
C PHE A 824 -12.31 68.62 -15.83
N GLU A 825 -11.19 68.18 -16.41
CA GLU A 825 -10.37 68.99 -17.33
C GLU A 825 -11.09 69.31 -18.65
N ASN A 826 -11.99 68.44 -19.11
CA ASN A 826 -12.67 68.55 -20.41
C ASN A 826 -14.17 68.81 -20.32
N ASP A 827 -14.72 69.01 -19.12
CA ASP A 827 -16.16 69.18 -18.86
C ASP A 827 -17.01 68.05 -19.49
N THR A 828 -16.61 66.80 -19.25
CA THR A 828 -17.29 65.59 -19.75
C THR A 828 -17.74 64.67 -18.61
N ASN A 829 -18.58 63.67 -18.92
CA ASN A 829 -18.98 62.64 -17.96
C ASN A 829 -18.80 61.23 -18.56
N LEU A 830 -17.55 60.89 -18.90
CA LEU A 830 -17.18 59.59 -19.44
C LEU A 830 -17.00 58.54 -18.32
N LYS A 831 -17.46 57.32 -18.58
CA LYS A 831 -17.22 56.12 -17.75
C LYS A 831 -16.58 55.03 -18.62
N VAL A 832 -15.27 55.08 -18.77
CA VAL A 832 -14.44 54.16 -19.58
C VAL A 832 -13.87 53.03 -18.72
N ILE A 833 -13.48 53.33 -17.48
CA ILE A 833 -12.83 52.38 -16.58
C ILE A 833 -13.89 51.52 -15.88
N LYS A 834 -13.73 50.20 -15.91
CA LYS A 834 -14.65 49.27 -15.23
C LYS A 834 -14.36 49.18 -13.72
N GLN A 835 -15.37 48.81 -12.94
CA GLN A 835 -15.26 48.50 -11.51
C GLN A 835 -14.37 47.26 -11.28
N ASP A 836 -14.46 46.30 -12.20
CA ASP A 836 -13.64 45.10 -12.23
C ASP A 836 -13.28 44.75 -13.68
N TYR A 837 -12.09 44.20 -13.86
CA TYR A 837 -11.60 43.66 -15.13
C TYR A 837 -11.50 42.13 -15.10
N GLY A 838 -11.97 41.50 -14.01
CA GLY A 838 -11.98 40.06 -13.79
C GLY A 838 -13.28 39.34 -14.20
N TYR A 839 -13.09 38.06 -14.53
CA TYR A 839 -14.04 36.98 -14.84
C TYR A 839 -14.61 36.88 -16.26
N ALA A 840 -13.87 36.16 -17.11
CA ALA A 840 -14.40 35.05 -17.89
C ALA A 840 -13.31 33.98 -18.02
N VAL A 841 -13.71 32.72 -17.89
CA VAL A 841 -12.91 31.51 -18.08
C VAL A 841 -12.28 31.52 -19.48
N ALA A 842 -11.08 32.09 -19.66
CA ALA A 842 -10.18 31.83 -20.81
C ALA A 842 -8.93 32.72 -20.79
N LYS A 843 -7.74 32.09 -20.77
CA LYS A 843 -6.52 32.36 -21.58
C LYS A 843 -5.99 33.78 -21.86
N ALA A 844 -6.55 34.87 -21.33
CA ALA A 844 -6.08 36.23 -21.58
C ALA A 844 -5.50 36.87 -20.31
N CYS A 845 -4.29 37.43 -20.39
CA CYS A 845 -3.65 38.20 -19.32
C CYS A 845 -4.58 39.33 -18.81
N ILE A 846 -5.08 39.18 -17.58
CA ILE A 846 -6.10 40.03 -16.95
C ILE A 846 -5.66 41.50 -16.85
N PRO A 847 -4.43 41.82 -16.40
CA PRO A 847 -4.01 43.22 -16.25
C PRO A 847 -3.79 43.94 -17.59
N GLY A 848 -3.62 43.18 -18.68
CA GLY A 848 -3.50 43.71 -20.04
C GLY A 848 -4.77 44.41 -20.53
N SER A 849 -5.94 44.03 -19.99
CA SER A 849 -7.22 44.66 -20.34
C SER A 849 -7.34 46.08 -19.78
N LEU A 850 -6.89 46.31 -18.53
CA LEU A 850 -6.75 47.65 -17.96
C LEU A 850 -5.70 48.47 -18.73
N ALA A 851 -4.54 47.88 -19.03
CA ALA A 851 -3.51 48.55 -19.83
C ALA A 851 -4.01 49.01 -21.22
N SER A 852 -4.91 48.22 -21.84
CA SER A 852 -5.59 48.59 -23.08
C SER A 852 -6.54 49.77 -22.89
N ALA A 853 -7.35 49.79 -21.84
CA ALA A 853 -8.26 50.91 -21.51
C ALA A 853 -7.52 52.23 -21.26
N LEU A 854 -6.27 52.16 -20.81
CA LEU A 854 -5.39 53.31 -20.54
C LEU A 854 -4.71 53.89 -21.80
N LYS A 855 -4.97 53.37 -23.01
CA LYS A 855 -4.36 53.88 -24.26
C LYS A 855 -4.95 55.24 -24.69
N PRO A 856 -4.14 56.19 -25.20
CA PRO A 856 -4.62 57.54 -25.55
C PRO A 856 -5.70 57.56 -26.64
N SER A 857 -5.70 56.57 -27.54
CA SER A 857 -6.67 56.41 -28.63
C SER A 857 -8.11 56.23 -28.14
N ASN A 858 -8.29 55.62 -26.97
CA ASN A 858 -9.61 55.32 -26.41
C ASN A 858 -10.27 56.55 -25.78
N TRP A 859 -9.50 57.60 -25.52
CA TRP A 859 -9.98 58.86 -24.94
C TRP A 859 -10.12 59.96 -26.01
N LYS A 860 -9.28 59.95 -27.05
CA LYS A 860 -9.31 60.92 -28.16
C LYS A 860 -10.46 60.73 -29.16
N SER A 861 -11.00 59.51 -29.32
CA SER A 861 -12.06 59.22 -30.31
C SER A 861 -13.47 59.59 -29.85
N LEU A 862 -13.69 59.77 -28.54
CA LEU A 862 -14.99 60.12 -27.95
C LEU A 862 -15.21 61.64 -27.82
N GLY A 863 -14.17 62.44 -28.06
CA GLY A 863 -14.20 63.90 -28.04
C GLY A 863 -14.05 64.52 -29.44
N CYS A 864 -14.97 64.25 -30.36
CA CYS A 864 -15.07 65.02 -31.61
C CYS A 864 -16.05 66.20 -31.45
N TYR A 865 -15.48 67.41 -31.37
CA TYR A 865 -16.06 68.77 -31.46
C TYR A 865 -17.46 68.93 -32.10
N PRO A 866 -18.25 69.93 -31.64
CA PRO A 866 -18.90 70.88 -32.53
C PRO A 866 -18.05 72.16 -32.61
N LYS A 867 -17.55 72.48 -33.80
CA LYS A 867 -17.06 73.83 -34.12
C LYS A 867 -18.25 74.79 -34.22
N THR A 868 -18.01 76.04 -33.80
CA THR A 868 -18.80 77.27 -33.98
C THR A 868 -19.90 77.60 -32.96
N ALA A 869 -19.54 78.43 -31.98
CA ALA A 869 -20.36 79.57 -31.58
C ALA A 869 -19.44 80.73 -31.15
N ARG A 870 -19.60 81.87 -31.83
CA ARG A 870 -18.83 83.11 -31.66
C ARG A 870 -18.92 83.65 -30.23
N ARG A 871 -17.80 84.18 -29.73
CA ARG A 871 -17.74 85.21 -28.67
C ARG A 871 -18.80 86.29 -28.91
N LYS A 872 -19.65 86.54 -27.91
CA LYS A 872 -20.19 87.88 -27.64
C LYS A 872 -19.39 88.43 -26.46
N GLU A 873 -18.66 89.51 -26.70
CA GLU A 873 -17.98 90.30 -25.68
C GLU A 873 -19.00 90.98 -24.76
N PRO A 874 -18.68 91.17 -23.46
CA PRO A 874 -19.36 92.15 -22.64
C PRO A 874 -18.66 93.52 -22.76
N SER A 875 -19.43 94.55 -23.11
CA SER A 875 -19.03 95.95 -23.00
C SER A 875 -18.97 96.39 -21.53
N PRO A 876 -18.00 97.23 -21.12
CA PRO A 876 -17.95 97.78 -19.77
C PRO A 876 -18.71 99.11 -19.68
N GLN A 877 -19.53 99.30 -18.64
CA GLN A 877 -19.53 100.49 -17.76
C GLN A 877 -20.80 100.56 -16.87
N VAL A 878 -20.53 100.68 -15.57
CA VAL A 878 -21.09 101.64 -14.58
C VAL A 878 -22.58 102.00 -14.70
N ALA A 879 -23.40 101.40 -13.82
CA ALA A 879 -24.23 102.07 -12.81
C ALA A 879 -24.86 101.00 -11.90
#